data_AF-A0AAW9A4W0-F1
#
_entry.id   AF-A0AAW9A4W0-F1
#
_cell.length_a   1.000
_cell.length_b   1.000
_cell.length_c   1.000
_cell.angle_alpha   90.00
_cell.angle_beta   90.00
_cell.angle_gamma   90.00
#
_symmetry.space_group_name_H-M   'P 1'
#
loop_
_entity.id
_entity.type
_entity.pdbx_description
1 polymer ?
#
loop_
_entity_poly.entity_id
_entity_poly.type
_entity_poly.pdbx_seq_one_letter_code
_entity_poly.pdbx_strand_id
1 'polypeptide(L)'
;MGKIALIQSQVYMSYSTKSDIRPLLESFDFIESEDIILYTAHNIPRLKFDLTDIDISMVLFTSNSLSEKTIKEEVESESFKRSFEEFLSRGKGCLILHQLNSIPKEFFEPFTAYNFLPIEAPMAVRRKENPLIGDLRNSKLSEAHPLFHYPNNVSLNELKQYCMKKKGLYWHYLDDSYSSAEWETLLHDEDETQTRKALLMATRETSKYRVVISSLNLDWQKETVLLENIIKFVIDGKCNTAVLWDSTYKSMAFEFFLETLNSLNYRYQEYDLSTIDQMDEFKKQIMQGTHSIVVLGPTHSDSENKKQGKLEEIEEFLQNYIVSGNVKYIGIESNDLRLKQFFVAGREKSALRILQDTELKIHGILKEGKYIDDSFWSTFDTLKTHKALEKSDVSYTEFTSELVKPILDKEKEKDSFNGLLVPTSALLWLRATYGDDPEKLQKTVDWMKKALLSGEEAESECIVAYNAFLELGIETSFATKQLKRLIKGKDLTKSNEIEIIHYIKASILLKDVQLIKQFVITLEAKKNSENLWIDISVSANILNLLLEALVILKQTEEDTKDIENTIEDLVFPTIIYIQKLSNRNNGVLENYFHWDNKANTTLKCISAILNLEDLMDIPVTEMVQSLISYSQTSNQIIDNKTAFKVIDDYKNDISVLTEKNKQLEDQVKTELQKQQGLEEEKEILLKSNKKLTDTNMDYEEQISKSDFQLNFWKGVIILGVTSLITLTFTVIYMFNYPEVYVDIINFYKKYDINLPTVIGTVFTLLVGVTTTNYFRKKRKITGV
;
A
#
# COMPACT_ATOMS: atom_id res chain seq x y z
N MET A 1 -1.61 26.58 -26.99
CA MET A 1 -0.18 26.20 -26.96
C MET A 1 0.65 27.48 -26.98
N GLY A 2 1.91 27.47 -26.52
CA GLY A 2 2.79 28.64 -26.65
C GLY A 2 3.61 28.59 -27.95
N LYS A 3 4.00 29.76 -28.47
CA LYS A 3 4.44 29.97 -29.86
C LYS A 3 5.80 29.35 -30.19
N ILE A 4 6.03 29.07 -31.47
CA ILE A 4 7.31 28.58 -32.01
C ILE A 4 8.03 29.74 -32.71
N ALA A 5 9.19 30.13 -32.18
CA ALA A 5 10.12 31.02 -32.86
C ALA A 5 10.91 30.22 -33.90
N LEU A 6 10.53 30.35 -35.17
CA LEU A 6 11.09 29.61 -36.29
C LEU A 6 12.18 30.43 -36.98
N ILE A 7 13.45 30.04 -36.87
CA ILE A 7 14.58 30.73 -37.49
C ILE A 7 14.95 30.02 -38.80
N GLN A 8 14.75 30.71 -39.93
CA GLN A 8 15.06 30.21 -41.27
C GLN A 8 15.99 31.16 -42.04
N SER A 9 16.78 30.62 -42.97
CA SER A 9 17.56 31.45 -43.88
C SER A 9 16.68 32.06 -44.97
N GLN A 10 16.65 33.38 -45.05
CA GLN A 10 15.92 34.14 -46.07
C GLN A 10 16.43 33.82 -47.47
N VAL A 11 17.75 33.67 -47.61
CA VAL A 11 18.40 33.34 -48.88
C VAL A 11 17.88 32.00 -49.40
N TYR A 12 17.92 30.93 -48.59
CA TYR A 12 17.46 29.61 -49.02
C TYR A 12 15.95 29.58 -49.35
N MET A 13 15.11 30.22 -48.53
CA MET A 13 13.66 30.34 -48.81
C MET A 13 13.38 31.02 -50.15
N SER A 14 14.18 32.03 -50.54
CA SER A 14 13.98 32.76 -51.80
C SER A 14 14.27 31.92 -53.07
N TYR A 15 15.12 30.88 -52.96
CA TYR A 15 15.46 29.99 -54.07
C TYR A 15 14.67 28.68 -54.08
N SER A 16 14.09 28.28 -52.95
CA SER A 16 13.46 26.97 -52.77
C SER A 16 12.27 27.04 -51.82
N THR A 17 11.07 26.85 -52.36
CA THR A 17 9.84 26.67 -51.58
C THR A 17 9.85 25.42 -50.70
N LYS A 18 10.82 24.51 -50.90
CA LYS A 18 11.05 23.34 -50.03
C LYS A 18 11.89 23.67 -48.80
N SER A 19 12.49 24.86 -48.76
CA SER A 19 13.27 25.36 -47.63
C SER A 19 12.43 26.20 -46.66
N ASP A 20 11.20 26.59 -47.04
CA ASP A 20 10.17 27.04 -46.12
C ASP A 20 9.53 25.81 -45.46
N ILE A 21 9.64 25.70 -44.13
CA ILE A 21 9.16 24.53 -43.38
C ILE A 21 7.82 24.77 -42.71
N ARG A 22 7.24 25.98 -42.80
CA ARG A 22 5.94 26.29 -42.17
C ARG A 22 4.85 25.30 -42.60
N PRO A 23 4.71 24.93 -43.90
CA PRO A 23 3.72 23.93 -44.33
C PRO A 23 4.01 22.49 -43.87
N LEU A 24 5.17 22.22 -43.27
CA LEU A 24 5.49 20.96 -42.60
C LEU A 24 5.11 21.02 -41.12
N LEU A 25 5.37 22.15 -40.45
CA LEU A 25 4.94 22.38 -39.07
C LEU A 25 3.42 22.42 -38.96
N GLU A 26 2.74 23.15 -39.86
CA GLU A 26 1.27 23.21 -40.00
C GLU A 26 0.63 21.86 -40.40
N SER A 27 1.41 20.81 -40.64
CA SER A 27 0.90 19.45 -40.88
C SER A 27 0.90 18.56 -39.64
N PHE A 28 1.34 19.08 -38.49
CA PHE A 28 1.22 18.43 -37.18
C PHE A 28 -0.02 18.97 -36.48
N ASP A 29 -0.89 18.09 -35.99
CA ASP A 29 -2.26 18.43 -35.53
C ASP A 29 -2.33 19.40 -34.34
N PHE A 30 -1.19 19.71 -33.71
CA PHE A 30 -1.06 20.60 -32.57
C PHE A 30 -0.41 21.97 -32.89
N ILE A 31 -0.11 22.28 -34.17
CA ILE A 31 0.51 23.56 -34.56
C ILE A 31 -0.37 24.31 -35.56
N GLU A 32 -0.89 25.47 -35.15
CA GLU A 32 -1.61 26.37 -36.06
C GLU A 32 -0.66 27.40 -36.70
N SER A 33 -1.04 27.95 -37.85
CA SER A 33 -0.24 28.99 -38.55
C SER A 33 0.06 30.21 -37.68
N GLU A 34 -0.80 30.53 -36.69
CA GLU A 34 -0.60 31.65 -35.77
C GLU A 34 0.33 31.37 -34.59
N ASP A 35 0.66 30.09 -34.34
CA ASP A 35 1.69 29.69 -33.37
C ASP A 35 3.11 29.96 -33.90
N ILE A 36 3.29 30.02 -35.23
CA ILE A 36 4.62 30.10 -35.84
C ILE A 36 5.02 31.56 -36.10
N ILE A 37 6.03 32.04 -35.37
CA ILE A 37 6.68 33.34 -35.61
C ILE A 37 7.96 33.11 -36.43
N LEU A 38 7.95 33.52 -37.69
CA LEU A 38 9.10 33.42 -38.58
C LEU A 38 10.13 34.53 -38.33
N TYR A 39 11.36 34.12 -38.06
CA TYR A 39 12.55 34.96 -37.98
C TYR A 39 13.53 34.62 -39.11
N THR A 40 14.04 35.66 -39.75
CA THR A 40 15.09 35.61 -40.78
C THR A 40 16.10 36.72 -40.52
N ALA A 41 17.13 36.86 -41.37
CA ALA A 41 18.11 37.95 -41.25
C ALA A 41 17.49 39.37 -41.17
N HIS A 42 16.27 39.58 -41.67
CA HIS A 42 15.60 40.88 -41.60
C HIS A 42 15.11 41.25 -40.19
N ASN A 43 14.63 40.29 -39.41
CA ASN A 43 13.95 40.53 -38.12
C ASN A 43 14.54 39.74 -36.94
N ILE A 44 15.59 38.93 -37.13
CA ILE A 44 16.27 38.19 -36.05
C ILE A 44 16.69 39.05 -34.84
N PRO A 45 17.09 40.34 -34.95
CA PRO A 45 17.42 41.16 -33.76
C PRO A 45 16.24 41.47 -32.84
N ARG A 46 15.01 41.21 -33.31
CA ARG A 46 13.79 41.31 -32.50
C ARG A 46 13.63 40.12 -31.55
N LEU A 47 14.14 38.95 -31.91
CA LEU A 47 13.91 37.69 -31.18
C LEU A 47 14.27 37.80 -29.71
N LYS A 48 15.40 38.42 -29.35
CA LYS A 48 15.81 38.58 -27.93
C LYS A 48 14.80 39.32 -27.05
N PHE A 49 14.01 40.24 -27.62
CA PHE A 49 12.91 40.89 -26.92
C PHE A 49 11.67 40.00 -26.88
N ASP A 50 11.31 39.42 -28.03
CA ASP A 50 10.16 38.51 -28.14
C ASP A 50 10.30 37.27 -27.22
N LEU A 51 11.52 36.76 -26.97
CA LEU A 51 11.79 35.68 -25.99
C LEU A 51 11.37 36.02 -24.54
N THR A 52 11.19 37.30 -24.24
CA THR A 52 10.72 37.80 -22.93
C THR A 52 9.27 38.29 -22.99
N ASP A 53 8.92 39.00 -24.05
CA ASP A 53 7.65 39.73 -24.20
C ASP A 53 6.50 38.89 -24.80
N ILE A 54 6.82 37.73 -25.41
CA ILE A 54 5.86 36.81 -26.04
C ILE A 54 5.99 35.44 -25.38
N ASP A 55 4.87 34.74 -25.16
CA ASP A 55 4.89 33.34 -24.74
C ASP A 55 5.34 32.41 -25.87
N ILE A 56 6.64 32.38 -26.11
CA ILE A 56 7.32 31.41 -26.97
C ILE A 56 7.58 30.15 -26.13
N SER A 57 7.21 28.98 -26.64
CA SER A 57 7.53 27.69 -26.02
C SER A 57 8.85 27.10 -26.50
N MET A 58 9.22 27.41 -27.75
CA MET A 58 10.33 26.77 -28.44
C MET A 58 11.00 27.71 -29.44
N VAL A 59 12.33 27.58 -29.54
CA VAL A 59 13.17 28.18 -30.58
C VAL A 59 13.64 27.08 -31.52
N LEU A 60 13.35 27.20 -32.82
CA LEU A 60 13.65 26.21 -33.86
C LEU A 60 14.60 26.79 -34.90
N PHE A 61 15.86 26.37 -34.87
CA PHE A 61 16.84 26.64 -35.91
C PHE A 61 16.74 25.58 -37.01
N THR A 62 16.18 25.95 -38.17
CA THR A 62 16.01 25.02 -39.30
C THR A 62 17.33 24.72 -39.98
N SER A 63 17.37 23.71 -40.85
CA SER A 63 18.62 23.36 -41.51
C SER A 63 19.19 24.53 -42.33
N ASN A 64 20.48 24.80 -42.09
CA ASN A 64 21.25 25.95 -42.57
C ASN A 64 20.82 27.36 -42.12
N SER A 65 19.94 27.53 -41.13
CA SER A 65 19.59 28.87 -40.64
C SER A 65 20.83 29.65 -40.14
N LEU A 66 21.79 28.97 -39.51
CA LEU A 66 23.03 29.58 -39.00
C LEU A 66 24.11 29.80 -40.08
N SER A 67 23.86 29.40 -41.33
CA SER A 67 24.75 29.72 -42.46
C SER A 67 24.63 31.18 -42.92
N GLU A 68 23.54 31.86 -42.55
CA GLU A 68 23.29 33.25 -42.91
C GLU A 68 23.94 34.19 -41.89
N LYS A 69 24.93 34.98 -42.37
CA LYS A 69 25.82 35.78 -41.53
C LYS A 69 25.09 36.63 -40.47
N THR A 70 24.01 37.32 -40.84
CA THR A 70 23.25 38.19 -39.93
C THR A 70 22.53 37.43 -38.82
N ILE A 71 22.03 36.21 -39.12
CA ILE A 71 21.43 35.35 -38.09
C ILE A 71 22.51 34.91 -37.11
N LYS A 72 23.66 34.47 -37.63
CA LYS A 72 24.81 34.04 -36.81
C LYS A 72 25.35 35.17 -35.91
N GLU A 73 25.60 36.35 -36.47
CA GLU A 73 26.12 37.52 -35.71
C GLU A 73 25.17 37.97 -34.60
N GLU A 74 23.85 37.90 -34.81
CA GLU A 74 22.86 38.26 -33.78
C GLU A 74 22.81 37.23 -32.65
N VAL A 75 22.77 35.93 -32.94
CA VAL A 75 22.71 34.89 -31.90
C VAL A 75 24.03 34.75 -31.13
N GLU A 76 25.17 35.03 -31.77
CA GLU A 76 26.48 35.11 -31.11
C GLU A 76 26.65 36.39 -30.27
N SER A 77 25.71 37.35 -30.33
CA SER A 77 25.76 38.56 -29.50
C SER A 77 25.47 38.24 -28.03
N GLU A 78 26.24 38.87 -27.12
CA GLU A 78 26.03 38.73 -25.67
C GLU A 78 24.61 39.12 -25.22
N SER A 79 23.95 40.05 -25.95
CA SER A 79 22.57 40.44 -25.69
C SER A 79 21.57 39.32 -25.99
N PHE A 80 21.82 38.54 -27.04
CA PHE A 80 20.99 37.38 -27.37
C PHE A 80 21.27 36.24 -26.39
N LYS A 81 22.54 35.87 -26.19
CA LYS A 81 22.96 34.77 -25.31
C LYS A 81 22.30 34.84 -23.93
N ARG A 82 22.38 36.01 -23.28
CA ARG A 82 21.76 36.23 -21.96
C ARG A 82 20.25 36.05 -21.97
N SER A 83 19.57 36.61 -22.97
CA SER A 83 18.11 36.49 -23.12
C SER A 83 17.69 35.05 -23.41
N PHE A 84 18.52 34.32 -24.14
CA PHE A 84 18.29 32.93 -24.54
C PHE A 84 18.60 31.93 -23.40
N GLU A 85 19.65 32.16 -22.61
CA GLU A 85 19.90 31.43 -21.37
C GLU A 85 18.74 31.60 -20.39
N GLU A 86 18.26 32.84 -20.21
CA GLU A 86 17.10 33.11 -19.33
C GLU A 86 15.85 32.39 -19.85
N PHE A 87 15.57 32.46 -21.15
CA PHE A 87 14.48 31.72 -21.80
C PHE A 87 14.56 30.21 -21.55
N LEU A 88 15.71 29.57 -21.82
CA LEU A 88 15.90 28.13 -21.59
C LEU A 88 15.79 27.78 -20.09
N SER A 89 16.30 28.64 -19.20
CA SER A 89 16.22 28.44 -17.75
C SER A 89 14.79 28.47 -17.18
N ARG A 90 13.83 29.05 -17.93
CA ARG A 90 12.39 29.02 -17.62
C ARG A 90 11.71 27.73 -18.11
N GLY A 91 12.47 26.69 -18.45
CA GLY A 91 11.94 25.39 -18.91
C GLY A 91 11.33 25.44 -20.32
N LYS A 92 11.80 26.38 -21.16
CA LYS A 92 11.48 26.49 -22.59
C LYS A 92 12.50 25.73 -23.44
N GLY A 93 12.16 25.39 -24.68
CA GLY A 93 12.95 24.48 -25.50
C GLY A 93 13.75 25.10 -26.65
N CYS A 94 14.81 24.40 -27.08
CA CYS A 94 15.52 24.67 -28.33
C CYS A 94 15.66 23.40 -29.18
N LEU A 95 15.40 23.51 -30.48
CA LEU A 95 15.76 22.50 -31.48
C LEU A 95 16.70 23.11 -32.52
N ILE A 96 17.84 22.46 -32.71
CA ILE A 96 18.80 22.77 -33.77
C ILE A 96 18.79 21.61 -34.76
N LEU A 97 18.23 21.85 -35.95
CA LEU A 97 18.32 20.93 -37.08
C LEU A 97 19.66 21.08 -37.80
N HIS A 98 19.93 20.17 -38.73
CA HIS A 98 21.24 19.98 -39.36
C HIS A 98 21.82 21.28 -39.96
N GLN A 99 23.01 21.68 -39.53
CA GLN A 99 23.71 22.86 -40.08
C GLN A 99 24.90 22.45 -40.96
N LEU A 100 24.95 22.96 -42.20
CA LEU A 100 26.15 22.94 -43.03
C LEU A 100 27.12 24.03 -42.60
N ASN A 101 28.34 23.63 -42.22
CA ASN A 101 29.51 24.50 -42.21
C ASN A 101 29.84 24.93 -43.66
N SER A 102 29.15 25.99 -44.09
CA SER A 102 29.23 26.57 -45.44
C SER A 102 30.29 27.66 -45.55
N ILE A 103 30.93 28.02 -44.43
CA ILE A 103 32.00 29.03 -44.34
C ILE A 103 33.35 28.29 -44.39
N PRO A 104 34.30 28.68 -45.28
CA PRO A 104 35.61 28.03 -45.36
C PRO A 104 36.39 28.14 -44.05
N LYS A 105 37.12 27.07 -43.68
CA LYS A 105 38.02 27.02 -42.51
C LYS A 105 39.10 28.10 -42.51
N GLU A 106 39.37 28.72 -43.66
CA GLU A 106 40.39 29.74 -43.87
C GLU A 106 40.04 31.10 -43.26
N PHE A 107 38.78 31.34 -42.88
CA PHE A 107 38.31 32.64 -42.38
C PHE A 107 38.10 32.73 -40.87
N PHE A 108 38.23 31.62 -40.12
CA PHE A 108 37.96 31.60 -38.69
C PHE A 108 38.82 30.56 -37.94
N GLU A 109 39.23 30.91 -36.71
CA GLU A 109 39.80 30.02 -35.70
C GLU A 109 38.80 28.89 -35.30
N PRO A 110 39.18 27.85 -34.52
CA PRO A 110 38.30 26.70 -34.27
C PRO A 110 36.94 27.10 -33.67
N PHE A 111 35.93 27.15 -34.54
CA PHE A 111 34.59 27.65 -34.25
C PHE A 111 33.66 26.52 -33.80
N THR A 112 33.33 26.50 -32.51
CA THR A 112 32.22 25.71 -31.97
C THR A 112 30.89 26.27 -32.48
N ALA A 113 30.17 25.48 -33.27
CA ALA A 113 29.07 25.94 -34.13
C ALA A 113 27.83 26.47 -33.39
N TYR A 114 27.73 26.21 -32.08
CA TYR A 114 26.55 26.52 -31.26
C TYR A 114 26.90 27.33 -29.99
N ASN A 115 27.94 28.18 -30.05
CA ASN A 115 28.41 29.06 -28.96
C ASN A 115 27.40 30.05 -28.34
N PHE A 116 26.17 30.06 -28.83
CA PHE A 116 25.05 30.81 -28.25
C PHE A 116 24.25 29.98 -27.24
N LEU A 117 24.48 28.67 -27.14
CA LEU A 117 23.95 27.81 -26.09
C LEU A 117 24.68 28.08 -24.76
N PRO A 118 23.98 27.98 -23.61
CA PRO A 118 24.58 28.13 -22.28
C PRO A 118 25.33 26.86 -21.79
N ILE A 119 25.60 25.92 -22.70
CA ILE A 119 26.22 24.61 -22.44
C ILE A 119 27.23 24.29 -23.55
N GLU A 120 28.25 23.49 -23.23
CA GLU A 120 29.23 23.04 -24.22
C GLU A 120 28.54 22.10 -25.22
N ALA A 121 28.64 22.40 -26.51
CA ALA A 121 27.82 21.79 -27.55
C ALA A 121 28.68 21.14 -28.66
N PRO A 122 28.26 19.99 -29.20
CA PRO A 122 28.99 19.26 -30.23
C PRO A 122 29.18 20.06 -31.52
N MET A 123 30.22 19.76 -32.29
CA MET A 123 30.43 20.33 -33.61
C MET A 123 29.89 19.42 -34.73
N ALA A 124 29.29 20.04 -35.76
CA ALA A 124 28.85 19.32 -36.95
C ALA A 124 30.04 18.98 -37.87
N VAL A 125 30.43 17.70 -37.89
CA VAL A 125 31.53 17.17 -38.71
C VAL A 125 30.99 16.50 -39.97
N ARG A 126 31.54 16.89 -41.13
CA ARG A 126 31.20 16.29 -42.42
C ARG A 126 31.80 14.88 -42.51
N ARG A 127 30.95 13.89 -42.81
CA ARG A 127 31.40 12.51 -42.99
C ARG A 127 32.29 12.36 -44.23
N LYS A 128 33.18 11.37 -44.22
CA LYS A 128 34.09 11.05 -45.34
C LYS A 128 33.52 10.02 -46.30
N GLU A 129 32.64 9.14 -45.83
CA GLU A 129 32.10 8.03 -46.62
C GLU A 129 30.87 8.47 -47.46
N ASN A 130 30.37 7.57 -48.30
CA ASN A 130 29.15 7.81 -49.05
C ASN A 130 27.96 7.98 -48.08
N PRO A 131 27.14 9.05 -48.20
CA PRO A 131 25.94 9.27 -47.39
C PRO A 131 24.90 8.14 -47.34
N LEU A 132 24.98 7.18 -48.26
CA LEU A 132 24.10 6.01 -48.33
C LEU A 132 24.64 4.78 -47.54
N ILE A 133 25.82 4.89 -46.93
CA ILE A 133 26.44 3.81 -46.15
C ILE A 133 26.31 4.15 -44.65
N GLY A 134 26.07 3.14 -43.82
CA GLY A 134 25.92 3.27 -42.36
C GLY A 134 24.63 2.64 -41.83
N ASP A 135 24.43 2.75 -40.53
CA ASP A 135 23.23 2.32 -39.82
C ASP A 135 22.64 3.41 -38.92
N LEU A 136 21.44 3.17 -38.41
CA LEU A 136 20.88 3.96 -37.30
C LEU A 136 20.77 3.03 -36.09
N ARG A 137 21.51 3.36 -35.03
CA ARG A 137 21.52 2.63 -33.76
C ARG A 137 21.14 3.56 -32.62
N ASN A 138 20.46 2.99 -31.63
CA ASN A 138 20.27 3.54 -30.30
C ASN A 138 20.87 2.55 -29.27
N SER A 139 21.01 2.99 -28.03
CA SER A 139 21.32 2.13 -26.89
C SER A 139 20.03 1.68 -26.22
N LYS A 140 20.03 0.59 -25.44
CA LYS A 140 18.85 0.15 -24.67
C LYS A 140 18.23 1.23 -23.78
N LEU A 141 19.05 2.15 -23.27
CA LEU A 141 18.57 3.29 -22.48
C LEU A 141 17.86 4.33 -23.35
N SER A 142 18.42 4.64 -24.51
CA SER A 142 17.81 5.59 -25.46
C SER A 142 16.65 4.99 -26.26
N GLU A 143 16.54 3.66 -26.38
CA GLU A 143 15.34 2.96 -26.90
C GLU A 143 14.07 3.36 -26.12
N ALA A 144 14.17 3.62 -24.82
CA ALA A 144 13.06 4.04 -23.97
C ALA A 144 12.81 5.56 -23.96
N HIS A 145 13.61 6.35 -24.66
CA HIS A 145 13.50 7.81 -24.61
C HIS A 145 12.19 8.31 -25.27
N PRO A 146 11.43 9.27 -24.69
CA PRO A 146 10.13 9.71 -25.19
C PRO A 146 10.10 10.12 -26.67
N LEU A 147 11.22 10.64 -27.18
CA LEU A 147 11.41 11.00 -28.60
C LEU A 147 11.15 9.87 -29.60
N PHE A 148 11.17 8.60 -29.18
CA PHE A 148 10.85 7.47 -30.05
C PHE A 148 9.43 6.93 -29.87
N HIS A 149 8.65 7.44 -28.91
CA HIS A 149 7.33 6.89 -28.54
C HIS A 149 6.18 7.90 -28.58
N TYR A 150 6.48 9.21 -28.49
CA TYR A 150 5.46 10.24 -28.32
C TYR A 150 5.64 11.46 -29.26
N PRO A 151 4.58 11.87 -30.01
CA PRO A 151 3.26 11.23 -30.11
C PRO A 151 3.25 9.92 -30.93
N ASN A 152 4.25 9.72 -31.80
CA ASN A 152 4.34 8.57 -32.69
C ASN A 152 5.39 7.54 -32.24
N ASN A 153 5.21 6.27 -32.62
CA ASN A 153 6.23 5.25 -32.46
C ASN A 153 7.22 5.29 -33.64
N VAL A 154 8.51 5.50 -33.37
CA VAL A 154 9.57 5.68 -34.38
C VAL A 154 10.34 4.38 -34.59
N SER A 155 10.01 3.67 -35.67
CA SER A 155 10.80 2.53 -36.14
C SER A 155 12.11 2.99 -36.79
N LEU A 156 13.26 2.67 -36.20
CA LEU A 156 14.58 3.00 -36.76
C LEU A 156 14.79 2.42 -38.17
N ASN A 157 14.22 1.23 -38.44
CA ASN A 157 14.28 0.61 -39.76
C ASN A 157 13.49 1.41 -40.80
N GLU A 158 12.34 1.96 -40.44
CA GLU A 158 11.53 2.80 -41.32
C GLU A 158 12.17 4.17 -41.53
N LEU A 159 12.68 4.79 -40.47
CA LEU A 159 13.47 6.03 -40.53
C LEU A 159 14.68 5.87 -41.46
N LYS A 160 15.46 4.79 -41.28
CA LYS A 160 16.60 4.45 -42.16
C LYS A 160 16.16 4.33 -43.62
N GLN A 161 15.08 3.58 -43.89
CA GLN A 161 14.54 3.44 -45.25
C GLN A 161 14.04 4.78 -45.82
N TYR A 162 13.48 5.66 -44.99
CA TYR A 162 13.00 6.99 -45.38
C TYR A 162 14.15 7.89 -45.80
N CYS A 163 15.17 8.06 -44.94
CA CYS A 163 16.35 8.86 -45.22
C CYS A 163 17.09 8.36 -46.48
N MET A 164 17.25 7.04 -46.61
CA MET A 164 17.84 6.40 -47.79
C MET A 164 17.09 6.72 -49.09
N LYS A 165 15.74 6.76 -49.08
CA LYS A 165 14.92 7.19 -50.21
C LYS A 165 15.02 8.71 -50.47
N LYS A 166 15.42 9.51 -49.49
CA LYS A 166 15.47 10.99 -49.53
C LYS A 166 16.91 11.56 -49.61
N LYS A 167 17.75 10.97 -50.47
CA LYS A 167 19.11 11.44 -50.84
C LYS A 167 20.24 11.22 -49.82
N GLY A 168 20.08 10.32 -48.86
CA GLY A 168 21.16 9.88 -47.98
C GLY A 168 20.70 9.68 -46.54
N LEU A 169 21.36 8.75 -45.84
CA LEU A 169 21.11 8.47 -44.43
C LEU A 169 21.45 9.71 -43.57
N TYR A 170 22.69 10.18 -43.70
CA TYR A 170 23.17 11.44 -43.11
C TYR A 170 24.40 11.97 -43.86
N TRP A 171 24.63 13.29 -43.77
CA TRP A 171 25.80 13.95 -44.38
C TRP A 171 26.84 14.42 -43.34
N HIS A 172 26.38 14.70 -42.14
CA HIS A 172 27.19 15.18 -41.02
C HIS A 172 26.81 14.40 -39.77
N TYR A 173 27.76 14.24 -38.86
CA TYR A 173 27.55 13.74 -37.52
C TYR A 173 28.01 14.78 -36.50
N LEU A 174 27.58 14.63 -35.27
CA LEU A 174 28.01 15.43 -34.13
C LEU A 174 29.25 14.76 -33.53
N ASP A 175 30.36 15.50 -33.38
CA ASP A 175 31.60 14.96 -32.80
C ASP A 175 31.59 14.96 -31.27
N ASP A 176 32.49 14.17 -30.68
CA ASP A 176 32.58 13.97 -29.23
C ASP A 176 33.33 15.11 -28.49
N SER A 177 33.22 16.35 -28.97
CA SER A 177 33.85 17.53 -28.37
C SER A 177 33.07 18.14 -27.20
N TYR A 178 32.11 17.39 -26.62
CA TYR A 178 31.14 17.86 -25.63
C TYR A 178 31.23 17.08 -24.31
N SER A 179 30.79 17.71 -23.22
CA SER A 179 30.60 17.01 -21.94
C SER A 179 29.50 15.94 -22.03
N SER A 180 29.90 14.68 -21.92
CA SER A 180 28.98 13.52 -21.87
C SER A 180 28.05 13.49 -20.64
N ALA A 181 28.31 14.36 -19.65
CA ALA A 181 27.48 14.53 -18.46
C ALA A 181 26.24 15.42 -18.71
N GLU A 182 26.26 16.29 -19.73
CA GLU A 182 25.11 17.16 -20.06
C GLU A 182 24.23 16.59 -21.19
N TRP A 183 24.84 15.81 -22.09
CA TRP A 183 24.20 15.29 -23.30
C TRP A 183 23.94 13.78 -23.26
N GLU A 184 22.81 13.39 -23.85
CA GLU A 184 22.47 12.01 -24.19
C GLU A 184 22.44 11.82 -25.70
N THR A 185 23.21 10.84 -26.19
CA THR A 185 23.25 10.48 -27.62
C THR A 185 22.24 9.38 -27.89
N LEU A 186 21.12 9.79 -28.51
CA LEU A 186 19.93 8.99 -28.75
C LEU A 186 19.99 8.19 -30.05
N LEU A 187 20.46 8.82 -31.14
CA LEU A 187 20.79 8.13 -32.39
C LEU A 187 22.27 8.29 -32.71
N HIS A 188 22.86 7.21 -33.19
CA HIS A 188 24.23 7.19 -33.69
C HIS A 188 24.38 6.19 -34.85
N ASP A 189 25.39 6.43 -35.69
CA ASP A 189 26.00 5.38 -36.52
C ASP A 189 27.27 4.87 -35.80
N GLU A 190 27.72 3.68 -36.16
CA GLU A 190 28.94 3.06 -35.61
C GLU A 190 29.67 2.37 -36.75
N ASP A 191 30.89 2.82 -37.05
CA ASP A 191 31.67 2.27 -38.16
C ASP A 191 32.46 1.00 -37.80
N GLU A 192 33.14 0.41 -38.79
CA GLU A 192 33.96 -0.80 -38.62
C GLU A 192 35.09 -0.63 -37.59
N THR A 193 35.42 0.60 -37.18
CA THR A 193 36.42 0.91 -36.14
C THR A 193 35.80 1.17 -34.76
N GLN A 194 34.49 0.94 -34.60
CA GLN A 194 33.70 1.25 -33.40
C GLN A 194 33.72 2.75 -33.03
N THR A 195 33.98 3.63 -33.99
CA THR A 195 33.87 5.08 -33.75
C THR A 195 32.39 5.47 -33.78
N ARG A 196 31.88 5.92 -32.64
CA ARG A 196 30.49 6.37 -32.49
C ARG A 196 30.29 7.72 -33.19
N LYS A 197 29.31 7.82 -34.08
CA LYS A 197 28.98 9.03 -34.84
C LYS A 197 27.59 9.49 -34.42
N ALA A 198 27.51 10.46 -33.51
CA ALA A 198 26.22 10.93 -32.98
C ALA A 198 25.38 11.63 -34.07
N LEU A 199 24.08 11.35 -34.13
CA LEU A 199 23.14 11.82 -35.16
C LEU A 199 21.93 12.58 -34.58
N LEU A 200 21.49 12.17 -33.39
CA LEU A 200 20.48 12.88 -32.60
C LEU A 200 20.93 12.88 -31.15
N MET A 201 20.98 14.07 -30.56
CA MET A 201 21.35 14.29 -29.17
C MET A 201 20.31 15.15 -28.47
N ALA A 202 20.02 14.84 -27.22
CA ALA A 202 19.22 15.67 -26.33
C ALA A 202 20.03 16.00 -25.08
N THR A 203 19.72 17.10 -24.40
CA THR A 203 20.17 17.32 -23.03
C THR A 203 19.55 16.27 -22.10
N ARG A 204 20.33 15.75 -21.15
CA ARG A 204 19.85 14.78 -20.15
C ARG A 204 18.78 15.38 -19.24
N GLU A 205 17.99 14.51 -18.59
CA GLU A 205 16.99 14.90 -17.58
C GLU A 205 17.58 15.68 -16.39
N THR A 206 18.88 15.49 -16.09
CA THR A 206 19.61 16.25 -15.08
C THR A 206 20.02 17.66 -15.53
N SER A 207 19.89 17.99 -16.82
CA SER A 207 20.23 19.30 -17.35
C SER A 207 19.14 20.33 -17.04
N LYS A 208 19.58 21.55 -16.70
CA LYS A 208 18.71 22.72 -16.52
C LYS A 208 18.03 23.17 -17.83
N TYR A 209 18.54 22.74 -18.98
CA TYR A 209 18.12 23.23 -20.29
C TYR A 209 17.55 22.09 -21.14
N ARG A 210 16.55 22.38 -21.96
CA ARG A 210 15.92 21.43 -22.88
C ARG A 210 16.32 21.73 -24.32
N VAL A 211 17.40 21.10 -24.77
CA VAL A 211 17.99 21.32 -26.10
C VAL A 211 18.09 19.99 -26.84
N VAL A 212 17.61 19.96 -28.09
CA VAL A 212 17.80 18.82 -28.99
C VAL A 212 18.60 19.29 -30.21
N ILE A 213 19.63 18.53 -30.58
CA ILE A 213 20.45 18.76 -31.77
C ILE A 213 20.37 17.54 -32.68
N SER A 214 20.01 17.75 -33.94
CA SER A 214 19.97 16.71 -34.97
C SER A 214 20.92 17.04 -36.11
N SER A 215 21.76 16.07 -36.49
CA SER A 215 22.51 16.13 -37.76
C SER A 215 21.78 15.43 -38.91
N LEU A 216 20.60 14.86 -38.66
CA LEU A 216 19.69 14.35 -39.68
C LEU A 216 18.95 15.51 -40.35
N ASN A 217 18.73 15.41 -41.66
CA ASN A 217 18.12 16.45 -42.49
C ASN A 217 16.58 16.39 -42.43
N LEU A 218 15.99 16.29 -41.24
CA LEU A 218 14.58 15.92 -41.04
C LEU A 218 13.62 16.85 -41.79
N ASP A 219 13.82 18.17 -41.70
CA ASP A 219 13.02 19.18 -42.38
C ASP A 219 13.16 19.14 -43.92
N TRP A 220 14.40 19.06 -44.43
CA TRP A 220 14.67 18.99 -45.87
C TRP A 220 14.22 17.69 -46.52
N GLN A 221 14.27 16.58 -45.79
CA GLN A 221 13.74 15.28 -46.23
C GLN A 221 12.22 15.21 -46.08
N LYS A 222 11.63 16.14 -45.30
CA LYS A 222 10.24 16.13 -44.83
C LYS A 222 9.92 14.82 -44.12
N GLU A 223 10.81 14.40 -43.23
CA GLU A 223 10.51 13.38 -42.24
C GLU A 223 9.50 14.00 -41.26
N THR A 224 8.44 13.26 -40.94
CA THR A 224 7.30 13.76 -40.14
C THR A 224 7.26 13.10 -38.77
N VAL A 225 7.54 11.80 -38.67
CA VAL A 225 7.26 10.99 -37.48
C VAL A 225 8.21 11.33 -36.34
N LEU A 226 9.52 11.33 -36.59
CA LEU A 226 10.53 11.70 -35.60
C LEU A 226 10.58 13.22 -35.43
N LEU A 227 10.37 14.01 -36.49
CA LEU A 227 10.36 15.47 -36.37
C LEU A 227 9.21 15.97 -35.48
N GLU A 228 8.02 15.40 -35.61
CA GLU A 228 6.85 15.71 -34.77
C GLU A 228 7.14 15.37 -33.30
N ASN A 229 7.67 14.16 -33.03
CA ASN A 229 8.12 13.75 -31.70
C ASN A 229 9.14 14.73 -31.11
N ILE A 230 10.13 15.15 -31.90
CA ILE A 230 11.14 16.12 -31.44
C ILE A 230 10.51 17.47 -31.10
N ILE A 231 9.62 18.00 -31.94
CA ILE A 231 8.96 19.28 -31.66
C ILE A 231 8.09 19.17 -30.41
N LYS A 232 7.28 18.11 -30.30
CA LYS A 232 6.42 17.85 -29.13
C LYS A 232 7.23 17.74 -27.85
N PHE A 233 8.32 16.97 -27.84
CA PHE A 233 9.25 16.88 -26.70
C PHE A 233 9.97 18.20 -26.39
N VAL A 234 10.36 19.00 -27.38
CA VAL A 234 11.02 20.29 -27.13
C VAL A 234 10.04 21.36 -26.63
N ILE A 235 8.74 21.21 -26.85
CA ILE A 235 7.69 22.12 -26.33
C ILE A 235 7.18 21.65 -24.97
N ASP A 236 6.84 20.37 -24.83
CA ASP A 236 6.23 19.82 -23.62
C ASP A 236 7.28 19.26 -22.65
N GLY A 237 8.36 18.66 -23.14
CA GLY A 237 9.36 17.95 -22.34
C GLY A 237 9.07 16.45 -22.24
N LYS A 238 9.69 15.79 -21.26
CA LYS A 238 9.29 14.44 -20.85
C LYS A 238 7.96 14.53 -20.11
N CYS A 239 6.87 14.41 -20.88
CA CYS A 239 5.53 14.39 -20.34
C CYS A 239 5.22 13.01 -19.77
N ASN A 240 5.66 12.77 -18.52
CA ASN A 240 5.44 11.52 -17.79
C ASN A 240 4.12 11.48 -17.02
N THR A 241 3.36 12.57 -17.04
CA THR A 241 2.16 12.78 -16.24
C THR A 241 0.96 12.95 -17.17
N ALA A 242 0.06 11.97 -17.18
CA ALA A 242 -1.25 12.11 -17.80
C ALA A 242 -2.24 12.76 -16.81
N VAL A 243 -3.08 13.66 -17.30
CA VAL A 243 -4.21 14.24 -16.56
C VAL A 243 -5.50 13.82 -17.24
N LEU A 244 -6.26 12.94 -16.59
CA LEU A 244 -7.58 12.49 -17.01
C LEU A 244 -8.63 13.36 -16.35
N TRP A 245 -9.48 14.05 -17.11
CA TRP A 245 -10.60 14.80 -16.53
C TRP A 245 -11.80 14.88 -17.48
N ASP A 246 -12.95 15.27 -16.95
CA ASP A 246 -14.15 15.51 -17.74
C ASP A 246 -14.25 17.00 -18.05
N SER A 247 -13.93 17.40 -19.30
CA SER A 247 -13.90 18.82 -19.71
C SER A 247 -15.26 19.53 -19.55
N THR A 248 -16.35 18.76 -19.43
CA THR A 248 -17.70 19.28 -19.18
C THR A 248 -17.95 19.66 -17.72
N TYR A 249 -17.10 19.20 -16.79
CA TYR A 249 -17.19 19.50 -15.36
C TYR A 249 -16.13 20.51 -14.92
N LYS A 250 -16.56 21.67 -14.42
CA LYS A 250 -15.65 22.71 -13.92
C LYS A 250 -15.48 22.63 -12.40
N SER A 251 -14.28 22.26 -11.95
CA SER A 251 -13.85 22.47 -10.57
C SER A 251 -12.82 23.59 -10.49
N MET A 252 -13.13 24.63 -9.71
CA MET A 252 -12.20 25.72 -9.43
C MET A 252 -10.94 25.26 -8.69
N ALA A 253 -11.02 24.19 -7.89
CA ALA A 253 -9.86 23.65 -7.18
C ALA A 253 -8.95 22.83 -8.12
N PHE A 254 -9.55 22.10 -9.06
CA PHE A 254 -8.80 21.37 -10.09
C PHE A 254 -8.19 22.32 -11.13
N GLU A 255 -8.94 23.33 -11.60
CA GLU A 255 -8.42 24.42 -12.43
C GLU A 255 -7.25 25.12 -11.74
N PHE A 256 -7.35 25.44 -10.44
CA PHE A 256 -6.24 26.01 -9.66
C PHE A 256 -5.03 25.07 -9.53
N PHE A 257 -5.25 23.75 -9.43
CA PHE A 257 -4.18 22.76 -9.43
C PHE A 257 -3.43 22.74 -10.77
N LEU A 258 -4.16 22.71 -11.90
CA LEU A 258 -3.56 22.75 -13.24
C LEU A 258 -2.79 24.06 -13.49
N GLU A 259 -3.35 25.20 -13.09
CA GLU A 259 -2.65 26.49 -13.12
C GLU A 259 -1.41 26.50 -12.21
N THR A 260 -1.46 25.82 -11.07
CA THR A 260 -0.29 25.67 -10.19
C THR A 260 0.80 24.84 -10.86
N LEU A 261 0.46 23.70 -11.48
CA LEU A 261 1.41 22.90 -12.26
C LEU A 261 2.04 23.74 -13.39
N ASN A 262 1.22 24.47 -14.15
CA ASN A 262 1.69 25.37 -15.21
C ASN A 262 2.63 26.45 -14.68
N SER A 263 2.31 27.08 -13.55
CA SER A 263 3.14 28.11 -12.90
C SER A 263 4.50 27.57 -12.41
N LEU A 264 4.56 26.30 -12.02
CA LEU A 264 5.77 25.59 -11.61
C LEU A 264 6.53 24.98 -12.80
N ASN A 265 6.06 25.17 -14.03
CA ASN A 265 6.53 24.48 -15.24
C ASN A 265 6.51 22.94 -15.14
N TYR A 266 5.63 22.38 -14.29
CA TYR A 266 5.40 20.95 -14.24
C TYR A 266 4.60 20.53 -15.48
N ARG A 267 5.08 19.50 -16.19
CA ARG A 267 4.61 19.17 -17.55
C ARG A 267 3.70 17.95 -17.50
N TYR A 268 2.52 18.08 -18.10
CA TYR A 268 1.49 17.05 -18.12
C TYR A 268 0.70 17.09 -19.44
N GLN A 269 0.07 15.96 -19.80
CA GLN A 269 -0.76 15.83 -21.00
C GLN A 269 -2.19 15.59 -20.57
N GLU A 270 -3.09 16.47 -20.98
CA GLU A 270 -4.51 16.31 -20.72
C GLU A 270 -5.15 15.31 -21.69
N TYR A 271 -6.08 14.52 -21.16
CA TYR A 271 -6.95 13.63 -21.90
C TYR A 271 -8.39 13.75 -21.36
N ASP A 272 -9.34 14.02 -22.24
CA ASP A 272 -10.75 14.17 -21.90
C ASP A 272 -11.45 12.80 -21.84
N LEU A 273 -11.88 12.41 -20.63
CA LEU A 273 -12.61 11.17 -20.34
C LEU A 273 -13.86 10.97 -21.22
N SER A 274 -14.45 12.07 -21.72
CA SER A 274 -15.62 12.02 -22.59
C SER A 274 -15.29 11.49 -24.01
N THR A 275 -14.06 11.71 -24.50
CA THR A 275 -13.65 11.42 -25.89
C THR A 275 -13.01 10.04 -26.00
N ILE A 276 -13.54 9.17 -26.88
CA ILE A 276 -13.05 7.77 -27.02
C ILE A 276 -11.63 7.73 -27.58
N ASP A 277 -11.35 8.46 -28.67
CA ASP A 277 -10.05 8.42 -29.35
C ASP A 277 -8.89 8.86 -28.43
N GLN A 278 -9.16 9.82 -27.53
CA GLN A 278 -8.18 10.25 -26.51
C GLN A 278 -7.96 9.21 -25.40
N MET A 279 -8.96 8.39 -25.07
CA MET A 279 -8.81 7.29 -24.10
C MET A 279 -8.03 6.11 -24.68
N ASP A 280 -8.23 5.79 -25.96
CA ASP A 280 -7.44 4.76 -26.63
C ASP A 280 -5.99 5.20 -26.80
N GLU A 281 -5.74 6.48 -27.13
CA GLU A 281 -4.39 7.04 -27.15
C GLU A 281 -3.76 7.07 -25.75
N PHE A 282 -4.50 7.46 -24.70
CA PHE A 282 -4.04 7.38 -23.31
C PHE A 282 -3.60 5.95 -22.92
N LYS A 283 -4.44 4.95 -23.19
CA LYS A 283 -4.13 3.53 -22.91
C LYS A 283 -2.86 3.10 -23.65
N LYS A 284 -2.75 3.43 -24.94
CA LYS A 284 -1.56 3.19 -25.76
C LYS A 284 -0.30 3.81 -25.15
N GLN A 285 -0.35 5.07 -24.71
CA GLN A 285 0.79 5.75 -24.08
C GLN A 285 1.18 5.17 -22.71
N ILE A 286 0.22 4.64 -21.93
CA ILE A 286 0.51 3.86 -20.71
C ILE A 286 1.18 2.51 -21.06
N MET A 287 0.67 1.79 -22.06
CA MET A 287 1.28 0.53 -22.53
C MET A 287 2.72 0.71 -23.02
N GLN A 288 3.03 1.87 -23.59
CA GLN A 288 4.37 2.25 -24.07
C GLN A 288 5.31 2.76 -22.96
N GLY A 289 4.82 3.00 -21.75
CA GLY A 289 5.60 3.54 -20.64
C GLY A 289 5.90 5.04 -20.73
N THR A 290 5.22 5.77 -21.63
CA THR A 290 5.35 7.23 -21.76
C THR A 290 4.91 7.94 -20.47
N HIS A 291 3.77 7.51 -19.91
CA HIS A 291 3.22 8.03 -18.66
C HIS A 291 3.51 7.10 -17.49
N SER A 292 4.17 7.62 -16.46
CA SER A 292 4.39 6.92 -15.18
C SER A 292 3.58 7.53 -14.03
N ILE A 293 2.92 8.67 -14.25
CA ILE A 293 2.00 9.31 -13.32
C ILE A 293 0.67 9.55 -14.05
N VAL A 294 -0.45 9.26 -13.39
CA VAL A 294 -1.80 9.52 -13.90
C VAL A 294 -2.59 10.26 -12.83
N VAL A 295 -3.07 11.45 -13.13
CA VAL A 295 -3.94 12.24 -12.26
C VAL A 295 -5.37 12.14 -12.78
N LEU A 296 -6.30 11.62 -11.98
CA LEU A 296 -7.73 11.72 -12.23
C LEU A 296 -8.28 12.99 -11.57
N GLY A 297 -8.83 13.89 -12.37
CA GLY A 297 -9.64 15.01 -11.93
C GLY A 297 -11.10 14.65 -11.67
N PRO A 298 -11.91 15.62 -11.20
CA PRO A 298 -13.29 15.36 -10.84
C PRO A 298 -14.17 14.98 -12.03
N THR A 299 -15.18 14.14 -11.76
CA THR A 299 -16.08 13.58 -12.76
C THR A 299 -17.55 13.69 -12.34
N HIS A 300 -18.45 13.79 -13.34
CA HIS A 300 -19.89 13.83 -13.12
C HIS A 300 -20.44 12.52 -12.54
N SER A 301 -21.00 12.56 -11.33
CA SER A 301 -21.74 11.46 -10.70
C SER A 301 -23.11 11.18 -11.33
N ASP A 302 -23.69 12.16 -12.03
CA ASP A 302 -25.14 12.22 -12.23
C ASP A 302 -25.64 11.75 -13.61
N SER A 303 -24.76 11.29 -14.50
CA SER A 303 -25.17 10.73 -15.81
C SER A 303 -25.16 9.20 -15.78
N GLU A 304 -26.34 8.61 -15.58
CA GLU A 304 -26.59 7.18 -15.40
C GLU A 304 -25.78 6.24 -16.33
N ASN A 305 -25.16 5.23 -15.72
CA ASN A 305 -24.67 3.97 -16.30
C ASN A 305 -23.58 4.00 -17.39
N LYS A 306 -23.38 5.08 -18.18
CA LYS A 306 -22.40 5.07 -19.30
C LYS A 306 -21.05 5.71 -18.99
N LYS A 307 -20.98 6.77 -18.19
CA LYS A 307 -19.69 7.38 -17.81
C LYS A 307 -19.01 6.62 -16.66
N GLN A 308 -19.78 6.03 -15.75
CA GLN A 308 -19.25 5.28 -14.62
C GLN A 308 -18.54 3.99 -15.06
N GLY A 309 -19.14 3.21 -15.97
CA GLY A 309 -18.48 2.03 -16.56
C GLY A 309 -17.20 2.35 -17.35
N LYS A 310 -17.08 3.55 -17.94
CA LYS A 310 -15.81 4.01 -18.54
C LYS A 310 -14.72 4.28 -17.49
N LEU A 311 -15.10 4.81 -16.32
CA LEU A 311 -14.16 5.05 -15.24
C LEU A 311 -13.66 3.71 -14.67
N GLU A 312 -14.58 2.79 -14.42
CA GLU A 312 -14.29 1.41 -14.00
C GLU A 312 -13.38 0.69 -15.01
N GLU A 313 -13.61 0.84 -16.32
CA GLU A 313 -12.76 0.27 -17.39
C GLU A 313 -11.34 0.88 -17.40
N ILE A 314 -11.20 2.18 -17.13
CA ILE A 314 -9.90 2.84 -17.01
C ILE A 314 -9.18 2.41 -15.73
N GLU A 315 -9.89 2.30 -14.61
CA GLU A 315 -9.35 1.81 -13.35
C GLU A 315 -8.92 0.34 -13.46
N GLU A 316 -9.70 -0.54 -14.10
CA GLU A 316 -9.35 -1.94 -14.37
C GLU A 316 -8.14 -2.07 -15.31
N PHE A 317 -8.08 -1.26 -16.37
CA PHE A 317 -6.91 -1.18 -17.25
C PHE A 317 -5.66 -0.74 -16.47
N LEU A 318 -5.76 0.37 -15.73
CA LEU A 318 -4.67 0.90 -14.93
C LEU A 318 -4.29 -0.01 -13.78
N GLN A 319 -5.21 -0.84 -13.27
CA GLN A 319 -4.95 -1.72 -12.13
C GLN A 319 -3.74 -2.61 -12.40
N ASN A 320 -3.56 -3.13 -13.62
CA ASN A 320 -2.39 -3.94 -13.97
C ASN A 320 -1.05 -3.15 -13.93
N TYR A 321 -1.07 -1.87 -14.33
CA TYR A 321 0.12 -1.00 -14.37
C TYR A 321 0.43 -0.34 -13.02
N ILE A 322 -0.59 -0.07 -12.23
CA ILE A 322 -0.49 0.27 -10.80
C ILE A 322 0.02 -0.96 -10.03
N VAL A 323 -0.43 -2.17 -10.42
CA VAL A 323 0.01 -3.44 -9.82
C VAL A 323 1.47 -3.73 -10.11
N SER A 324 1.96 -3.51 -11.33
CA SER A 324 3.38 -3.71 -11.67
C SER A 324 4.31 -2.61 -11.13
N GLY A 325 3.77 -1.51 -10.62
CA GLY A 325 4.54 -0.34 -10.16
C GLY A 325 5.01 0.57 -11.29
N ASN A 326 4.53 0.37 -12.52
CA ASN A 326 4.87 1.20 -13.69
C ASN A 326 4.12 2.55 -13.68
N VAL A 327 2.97 2.62 -12.99
CA VAL A 327 2.12 3.81 -12.95
C VAL A 327 1.74 4.18 -11.51
N LYS A 328 1.84 5.48 -11.19
CA LYS A 328 1.33 6.11 -9.97
C LYS A 328 0.04 6.87 -10.27
N TYR A 329 -1.08 6.37 -9.77
CA TYR A 329 -2.39 7.01 -9.94
C TYR A 329 -2.71 7.96 -8.77
N ILE A 330 -3.31 9.12 -9.05
CA ILE A 330 -3.63 10.18 -8.09
C ILE A 330 -5.06 10.67 -8.39
N GLY A 331 -6.00 10.49 -7.47
CA GLY A 331 -7.36 11.02 -7.60
C GLY A 331 -7.54 12.33 -6.84
N ILE A 332 -8.08 13.34 -7.51
CA ILE A 332 -8.43 14.66 -6.96
C ILE A 332 -9.93 14.86 -7.18
N GLU A 333 -10.68 15.06 -6.08
CA GLU A 333 -12.12 15.36 -6.09
C GLU A 333 -13.02 14.33 -6.81
N SER A 334 -12.64 13.04 -6.86
CA SER A 334 -13.53 12.00 -7.38
C SER A 334 -14.76 11.82 -6.47
N ASN A 335 -15.95 11.73 -7.05
CA ASN A 335 -17.23 11.65 -6.32
C ASN A 335 -17.58 10.25 -5.77
N ASP A 336 -16.66 9.26 -5.76
CA ASP A 336 -16.98 7.93 -5.23
C ASP A 336 -17.20 7.98 -3.71
N LEU A 337 -18.36 7.49 -3.27
CA LEU A 337 -18.89 7.54 -1.90
C LEU A 337 -18.07 6.74 -0.87
N ARG A 338 -16.92 6.20 -1.26
CA ARG A 338 -16.07 5.29 -0.47
C ARG A 338 -14.62 5.75 -0.30
N LEU A 339 -14.17 6.76 -1.05
CA LEU A 339 -12.81 7.31 -0.97
C LEU A 339 -12.82 8.81 -0.65
N LYS A 340 -11.69 9.31 -0.13
CA LYS A 340 -11.54 10.72 0.27
C LYS A 340 -11.42 11.61 -0.97
N GLN A 341 -11.73 12.91 -0.80
CA GLN A 341 -11.54 13.99 -1.79
C GLN A 341 -10.14 14.09 -2.41
N PHE A 342 -9.15 13.35 -1.88
CA PHE A 342 -7.83 13.18 -2.42
C PHE A 342 -7.37 11.75 -2.11
N PHE A 343 -6.91 11.01 -3.11
CA PHE A 343 -6.29 9.68 -2.93
C PHE A 343 -5.07 9.49 -3.84
N VAL A 344 -4.17 8.61 -3.43
CA VAL A 344 -3.01 8.20 -4.22
C VAL A 344 -2.96 6.67 -4.23
N ALA A 345 -3.01 6.09 -5.42
CA ALA A 345 -2.96 4.66 -5.69
C ALA A 345 -1.80 4.37 -6.65
N GLY A 346 -0.59 4.27 -6.12
CA GLY A 346 0.58 3.86 -6.91
C GLY A 346 1.40 2.89 -6.10
N ARG A 347 1.84 1.79 -6.72
CA ARG A 347 2.87 0.95 -6.12
C ARG A 347 4.24 1.52 -6.41
N GLU A 348 4.61 2.47 -5.58
CA GLU A 348 5.99 2.52 -5.16
C GLU A 348 6.32 1.16 -4.52
N LYS A 349 7.17 0.35 -5.17
CA LYS A 349 7.65 -0.91 -4.59
C LYS A 349 8.11 -0.61 -3.17
N SER A 350 7.58 -1.27 -2.14
CA SER A 350 7.86 -0.84 -0.76
C SER A 350 9.35 -0.87 -0.45
N ALA A 351 10.10 -1.77 -1.10
CA ALA A 351 11.56 -1.79 -1.06
C ALA A 351 12.21 -0.55 -1.70
N LEU A 352 11.68 0.02 -2.79
CA LEU A 352 12.16 1.28 -3.39
C LEU A 352 11.84 2.50 -2.54
N ARG A 353 10.64 2.61 -1.93
CA ARG A 353 10.38 3.72 -0.99
C ARG A 353 11.34 3.68 0.19
N ILE A 354 11.50 2.49 0.78
CA ILE A 354 12.42 2.29 1.89
C ILE A 354 13.87 2.53 1.43
N LEU A 355 14.22 2.25 0.16
CA LEU A 355 15.51 2.59 -0.43
C LEU A 355 15.74 4.11 -0.42
N GLN A 356 14.85 4.89 -1.03
CA GLN A 356 14.96 6.35 -1.09
C GLN A 356 14.98 6.99 0.32
N ASP A 357 14.09 6.54 1.22
CA ASP A 357 14.09 6.96 2.64
C ASP A 357 15.41 6.61 3.36
N THR A 358 16.05 5.50 3.00
CA THR A 358 17.33 5.04 3.57
C THR A 358 18.53 5.78 2.97
N GLU A 359 18.51 6.05 1.66
CA GLU A 359 19.53 6.81 0.94
C GLU A 359 19.64 8.25 1.45
N LEU A 360 18.52 8.94 1.64
CA LEU A 360 18.50 10.28 2.24
C LEU A 360 19.14 10.30 3.64
N LYS A 361 18.87 9.28 4.46
CA LYS A 361 19.45 9.12 5.81
C LYS A 361 20.94 8.81 5.76
N ILE A 362 21.38 7.92 4.87
CA ILE A 362 22.80 7.61 4.63
C ILE A 362 23.56 8.85 4.16
N HIS A 363 23.00 9.60 3.20
CA HIS A 363 23.59 10.84 2.71
C HIS A 363 23.78 11.86 3.84
N GLY A 364 22.80 12.00 4.74
CA GLY A 364 22.93 12.83 5.94
C GLY A 364 24.11 12.44 6.84
N ILE A 365 24.27 11.14 7.13
CA ILE A 365 25.37 10.62 7.97
C ILE A 365 26.74 10.87 7.31
N LEU A 366 26.86 10.59 6.02
CA LEU A 366 28.11 10.77 5.27
C LEU A 366 28.49 12.26 5.14
N LYS A 367 27.51 13.15 4.98
CA LYS A 367 27.72 14.61 4.91
C LYS A 367 28.28 15.20 6.22
N GLU A 368 28.01 14.57 7.36
CA GLU A 368 28.63 14.90 8.64
C GLU A 368 30.05 14.30 8.81
N GLY A 369 30.55 13.56 7.81
CA GLY A 369 31.83 12.86 7.88
C GLY A 369 31.85 11.72 8.92
N LYS A 370 30.68 11.16 9.26
CA LYS A 370 30.53 10.07 10.23
C LYS A 370 30.54 8.71 9.55
N TYR A 371 30.86 7.67 10.32
CA TYR A 371 30.67 6.29 9.87
C TYR A 371 29.18 5.92 9.94
N ILE A 372 28.70 5.18 8.95
CA ILE A 372 27.37 4.59 8.94
C ILE A 372 27.29 3.53 10.05
N ASP A 373 26.20 3.54 10.84
CA ASP A 373 26.04 2.75 12.07
C ASP A 373 27.24 2.86 13.04
N ASP A 374 27.93 4.02 13.05
CA ASP A 374 29.18 4.30 13.78
C ASP A 374 30.33 3.28 13.52
N SER A 375 30.29 2.58 12.38
CA SER A 375 31.20 1.48 12.05
C SER A 375 31.81 1.58 10.65
N PHE A 376 33.14 1.45 10.55
CA PHE A 376 33.84 1.32 9.27
C PHE A 376 33.27 0.17 8.42
N TRP A 377 32.98 -0.98 9.06
CA TRP A 377 32.44 -2.15 8.38
C TRP A 377 31.02 -1.94 7.86
N SER A 378 30.15 -1.32 8.66
CA SER A 378 28.83 -0.93 8.17
C SER A 378 28.91 0.09 7.04
N THR A 379 29.86 1.03 7.11
CA THR A 379 30.08 2.01 6.04
C THR A 379 30.49 1.34 4.74
N PHE A 380 31.50 0.47 4.78
CA PHE A 380 31.96 -0.30 3.63
C PHE A 380 30.85 -1.16 3.04
N ASP A 381 30.19 -1.99 3.85
CA ASP A 381 29.11 -2.87 3.40
C ASP A 381 27.95 -2.10 2.79
N THR A 382 27.56 -0.96 3.41
CA THR A 382 26.45 -0.13 2.92
C THR A 382 26.81 0.47 1.57
N LEU A 383 27.98 1.11 1.44
CA LEU A 383 28.41 1.70 0.17
C LEU A 383 28.61 0.65 -0.93
N LYS A 384 29.04 -0.55 -0.58
CA LYS A 384 29.21 -1.67 -1.52
C LYS A 384 27.88 -2.28 -1.96
N THR A 385 26.97 -2.50 -1.03
CA THR A 385 25.61 -2.98 -1.33
C THR A 385 24.85 -1.94 -2.16
N HIS A 386 25.03 -0.65 -1.85
CA HIS A 386 24.43 0.46 -2.59
C HIS A 386 24.92 0.52 -4.03
N LYS A 387 26.24 0.50 -4.25
CA LYS A 387 26.83 0.51 -5.61
C LYS A 387 26.41 -0.70 -6.47
N ALA A 388 25.95 -1.79 -5.85
CA ALA A 388 25.42 -2.96 -6.55
C ALA A 388 23.92 -2.88 -6.90
N LEU A 389 23.20 -1.84 -6.44
CA LEU A 389 21.78 -1.63 -6.72
C LEU A 389 21.59 -0.77 -7.98
N GLU A 390 21.30 -1.40 -9.12
CA GLU A 390 21.03 -0.70 -10.40
C GLU A 390 19.82 0.25 -10.34
N LYS A 391 18.92 0.08 -9.36
CA LYS A 391 17.69 0.88 -9.15
C LYS A 391 17.86 2.06 -8.19
N SER A 392 19.08 2.39 -7.80
CA SER A 392 19.35 3.58 -6.98
C SER A 392 19.31 4.85 -7.83
N ASP A 393 18.41 5.78 -7.50
CA ASP A 393 18.38 7.12 -8.12
C ASP A 393 19.59 8.00 -7.70
N VAL A 394 20.29 7.64 -6.61
CA VAL A 394 21.40 8.43 -6.06
C VAL A 394 22.76 7.89 -6.51
N SER A 395 23.37 8.52 -7.52
CA SER A 395 24.77 8.26 -7.88
C SER A 395 25.72 8.81 -6.80
N TYR A 396 26.05 8.00 -5.80
CA TYR A 396 27.04 8.42 -4.81
C TYR A 396 28.40 8.74 -5.44
N THR A 397 28.79 8.08 -6.53
CA THR A 397 30.10 8.29 -7.19
C THR A 397 30.39 9.74 -7.61
N GLU A 398 29.39 10.56 -7.95
CA GLU A 398 29.61 11.98 -8.30
C GLU A 398 29.75 12.89 -7.06
N PHE A 399 29.21 12.48 -5.92
CA PHE A 399 29.24 13.25 -4.66
C PHE A 399 30.27 12.74 -3.64
N THR A 400 30.85 11.55 -3.81
CA THR A 400 31.59 10.84 -2.74
C THR A 400 33.07 11.13 -2.64
N SER A 401 33.73 11.65 -3.67
CA SER A 401 35.12 12.13 -3.50
C SER A 401 35.23 13.28 -2.49
N GLU A 402 34.12 13.93 -2.13
CA GLU A 402 33.99 14.87 -1.02
C GLU A 402 33.30 14.29 0.23
N LEU A 403 32.25 13.45 0.10
CA LEU A 403 31.54 12.87 1.26
C LEU A 403 32.28 11.72 1.95
N VAL A 404 32.99 10.88 1.19
CA VAL A 404 33.78 9.74 1.69
C VAL A 404 35.25 10.13 1.91
N LYS A 405 35.70 11.27 1.38
CA LYS A 405 37.03 11.84 1.68
C LYS A 405 37.33 11.91 3.17
N PRO A 406 36.47 12.47 4.05
CA PRO A 406 36.73 12.58 5.49
C PRO A 406 36.89 11.22 6.17
N ILE A 407 36.35 10.16 5.58
CA ILE A 407 36.47 8.79 6.06
C ILE A 407 37.81 8.19 5.61
N LEU A 408 38.17 8.33 4.33
CA LEU A 408 39.49 7.94 3.80
C LEU A 408 40.64 8.74 4.42
N ASP A 409 40.39 10.00 4.76
CA ASP A 409 41.34 10.94 5.37
C ASP A 409 41.52 10.76 6.88
N LYS A 410 40.63 10.05 7.57
CA LYS A 410 40.88 9.61 8.97
C LYS A 410 41.97 8.54 9.01
N GLU A 411 42.08 7.73 7.96
CA GLU A 411 43.08 6.66 7.81
C GLU A 411 44.44 7.15 7.25
N LYS A 412 44.79 8.43 7.50
CA LYS A 412 45.72 9.22 6.67
C LYS A 412 47.19 8.78 6.59
N GLU A 413 47.63 7.80 7.40
CA GLU A 413 49.05 7.50 7.59
C GLU A 413 49.46 6.04 7.35
N LYS A 414 48.59 5.19 6.77
CA LYS A 414 48.92 3.78 6.51
C LYS A 414 48.53 3.29 5.11
N ASP A 415 49.40 2.44 4.56
CA ASP A 415 49.14 1.66 3.34
C ASP A 415 48.08 0.57 3.57
N SER A 416 47.82 0.24 4.84
CA SER A 416 46.87 -0.78 5.29
C SER A 416 46.01 -0.33 6.46
N PHE A 417 44.78 -0.84 6.55
CA PHE A 417 43.87 -0.53 7.64
C PHE A 417 44.25 -1.39 8.86
N ASN A 418 44.78 -0.74 9.90
CA ASN A 418 45.28 -1.36 11.14
C ASN A 418 46.32 -2.50 10.97
N GLY A 419 46.91 -2.66 9.78
CA GLY A 419 47.84 -3.75 9.48
C GLY A 419 47.19 -5.12 9.31
N LEU A 420 45.87 -5.19 9.12
CA LEU A 420 45.10 -6.43 8.99
C LEU A 420 44.60 -6.62 7.55
N LEU A 421 44.66 -7.86 7.04
CA LEU A 421 44.37 -8.14 5.63
C LEU A 421 42.90 -7.90 5.24
N VAL A 422 41.94 -8.37 6.05
CA VAL A 422 40.51 -8.20 5.77
C VAL A 422 40.06 -6.73 5.78
N PRO A 423 40.32 -5.91 6.82
CA PRO A 423 40.04 -4.47 6.79
C PRO A 423 40.73 -3.73 5.63
N THR A 424 41.96 -4.13 5.28
CA THR A 424 42.69 -3.53 4.16
C THR A 424 42.05 -3.86 2.81
N SER A 425 41.40 -5.01 2.68
CA SER A 425 40.63 -5.38 1.48
C SER A 425 39.41 -4.48 1.27
N ALA A 426 38.73 -4.08 2.35
CA ALA A 426 37.67 -3.08 2.30
C ALA A 426 38.19 -1.68 1.98
N LEU A 427 39.32 -1.28 2.58
CA LEU A 427 40.01 -0.02 2.26
C LEU A 427 40.45 0.05 0.79
N LEU A 428 40.96 -1.05 0.23
CA LEU A 428 41.32 -1.17 -1.19
C LEU A 428 40.10 -0.89 -2.07
N TRP A 429 38.96 -1.52 -1.77
CA TRP A 429 37.71 -1.33 -2.54
C TRP A 429 37.19 0.11 -2.45
N LEU A 430 37.24 0.73 -1.26
CA LEU A 430 36.88 2.14 -1.08
C LEU A 430 37.82 3.09 -1.84
N ARG A 431 39.14 2.84 -1.80
CA ARG A 431 40.14 3.63 -2.56
C ARG A 431 39.97 3.45 -4.07
N ALA A 432 39.69 2.24 -4.56
CA ALA A 432 39.47 1.96 -5.98
C ALA A 432 38.13 2.49 -6.51
N THR A 433 37.13 2.66 -5.65
CA THR A 433 35.79 3.12 -6.03
C THR A 433 35.57 4.62 -5.84
N TYR A 434 36.15 5.23 -4.80
CA TYR A 434 35.87 6.61 -4.38
C TYR A 434 37.15 7.45 -4.10
N GLY A 435 38.35 6.91 -4.36
CA GLY A 435 39.62 7.55 -4.05
C GLY A 435 40.26 8.24 -5.26
N ASP A 436 40.71 9.49 -5.07
CA ASP A 436 41.33 10.30 -6.13
C ASP A 436 42.85 10.07 -6.29
N ASP A 437 43.43 9.13 -5.54
CA ASP A 437 44.89 8.99 -5.36
C ASP A 437 45.39 7.60 -5.79
N PRO A 438 45.86 7.47 -7.06
CA PRO A 438 46.41 6.22 -7.58
C PRO A 438 47.66 5.72 -6.85
N GLU A 439 48.45 6.62 -6.24
CA GLU A 439 49.67 6.24 -5.51
C GLU A 439 49.31 5.53 -4.19
N LYS A 440 48.33 6.06 -3.44
CA LYS A 440 47.78 5.39 -2.25
C LYS A 440 47.08 4.08 -2.59
N LEU A 441 46.41 3.99 -3.73
CA LEU A 441 45.81 2.74 -4.19
C LEU A 441 46.90 1.68 -4.44
N GLN A 442 47.95 2.03 -5.21
CA GLN A 442 49.05 1.11 -5.51
C GLN A 442 49.80 0.68 -4.24
N LYS A 443 50.05 1.59 -3.29
CA LYS A 443 50.67 1.24 -2.00
C LYS A 443 49.86 0.22 -1.20
N THR A 444 48.52 0.32 -1.21
CA THR A 444 47.64 -0.69 -0.58
C THR A 444 47.73 -2.03 -1.30
N VAL A 445 47.73 -2.06 -2.64
CA VAL A 445 47.95 -3.29 -3.42
C VAL A 445 49.31 -3.92 -3.08
N ASP A 446 50.38 -3.14 -3.04
CA ASP A 446 51.73 -3.61 -2.72
C ASP A 446 51.85 -4.14 -1.29
N TRP A 447 51.18 -3.50 -0.32
CA TRP A 447 51.10 -4.00 1.05
C TRP A 447 50.34 -5.33 1.12
N MET A 448 49.17 -5.42 0.50
CA MET A 448 48.38 -6.67 0.47
C MET A 448 49.13 -7.81 -0.21
N LYS A 449 49.87 -7.53 -1.30
CA LYS A 449 50.72 -8.53 -1.97
C LYS A 449 51.85 -9.01 -1.05
N LYS A 450 52.45 -8.15 -0.21
CA LYS A 450 53.46 -8.56 0.78
C LYS A 450 52.86 -9.44 1.88
N ALA A 451 51.71 -9.07 2.43
CA ALA A 451 51.00 -9.87 3.44
C ALA A 451 50.59 -11.25 2.91
N LEU A 452 49.98 -11.31 1.72
CA LEU A 452 49.61 -12.56 1.05
C LEU A 452 50.81 -13.46 0.69
N LEU A 453 52.03 -12.90 0.62
CA LEU A 453 53.26 -13.64 0.35
C LEU A 453 54.02 -14.06 1.62
N SER A 454 53.71 -13.52 2.80
CA SER A 454 54.31 -14.00 4.06
C SER A 454 53.81 -15.40 4.43
N GLY A 455 52.54 -15.69 4.10
CA GLY A 455 51.88 -16.95 4.44
C GLY A 455 51.50 -17.07 5.92
N GLU A 456 51.54 -15.96 6.67
CA GLU A 456 51.17 -15.91 8.09
C GLU A 456 49.66 -15.69 8.30
N GLU A 457 48.97 -15.20 7.27
CA GLU A 457 47.54 -14.88 7.26
C GLU A 457 46.65 -16.12 7.15
N ALA A 458 45.45 -16.08 7.76
CA ALA A 458 44.50 -17.18 7.67
C ALA A 458 43.94 -17.35 6.23
N GLU A 459 43.68 -18.59 5.82
CA GLU A 459 43.21 -18.89 4.44
C GLU A 459 41.89 -18.21 4.09
N SER A 460 40.99 -18.02 5.06
CA SER A 460 39.73 -17.28 4.90
C SER A 460 39.97 -15.80 4.60
N GLU A 461 40.90 -15.16 5.30
CA GLU A 461 41.31 -13.76 5.07
C GLU A 461 41.99 -13.60 3.70
N CYS A 462 42.81 -14.58 3.31
CA CYS A 462 43.41 -14.61 1.98
C CYS A 462 42.35 -14.69 0.87
N ILE A 463 41.29 -15.48 1.05
CA ILE A 463 40.16 -15.55 0.09
C ILE A 463 39.43 -14.21 -0.02
N VAL A 464 39.20 -13.50 1.10
CA VAL A 464 38.61 -12.15 1.08
C VAL A 464 39.47 -11.17 0.26
N ALA A 465 40.78 -11.17 0.46
CA ALA A 465 41.70 -10.33 -0.28
C ALA A 465 41.74 -10.65 -1.79
N TYR A 466 41.78 -11.93 -2.17
CA TYR A 466 41.75 -12.31 -3.58
C TYR A 466 40.39 -12.04 -4.25
N ASN A 467 39.28 -12.15 -3.51
CA ASN A 467 37.96 -11.74 -3.99
C ASN A 467 37.94 -10.23 -4.31
N ALA A 468 38.50 -9.39 -3.44
CA ALA A 468 38.62 -7.95 -3.69
C ALA A 468 39.48 -7.65 -4.93
N PHE A 469 40.59 -8.36 -5.14
CA PHE A 469 41.39 -8.25 -6.36
C PHE A 469 40.61 -8.62 -7.62
N LEU A 470 39.88 -9.75 -7.64
CA LEU A 470 39.05 -10.13 -8.79
C LEU A 470 37.93 -9.13 -9.07
N GLU A 471 37.22 -8.69 -8.03
CA GLU A 471 36.08 -7.77 -8.14
C GLU A 471 36.49 -6.39 -8.67
N LEU A 472 37.69 -5.93 -8.33
CA LEU A 472 38.23 -4.64 -8.78
C LEU A 472 39.03 -4.72 -10.09
N GLY A 473 39.19 -5.91 -10.69
CA GLY A 473 40.01 -6.10 -11.89
C GLY A 473 41.52 -5.95 -11.66
N ILE A 474 41.99 -6.02 -10.41
CA ILE A 474 43.40 -5.85 -10.01
C ILE A 474 44.04 -7.23 -9.89
N GLU A 475 45.25 -7.44 -10.44
CA GLU A 475 46.03 -8.69 -10.29
C GLU A 475 45.24 -9.98 -10.63
N THR A 476 44.28 -9.88 -11.57
CA THR A 476 43.23 -10.90 -11.78
C THR A 476 43.76 -12.30 -12.06
N SER A 477 44.84 -12.42 -12.84
CA SER A 477 45.47 -13.70 -13.18
C SER A 477 46.12 -14.37 -11.97
N PHE A 478 46.71 -13.59 -11.07
CA PHE A 478 47.28 -14.06 -9.81
C PHE A 478 46.16 -14.48 -8.83
N ALA A 479 45.18 -13.62 -8.61
CA ALA A 479 44.04 -13.88 -7.73
C ALA A 479 43.23 -15.12 -8.16
N THR A 480 42.92 -15.24 -9.47
CA THR A 480 42.23 -16.41 -10.04
C THR A 480 42.96 -17.71 -9.72
N LYS A 481 44.29 -17.73 -9.91
CA LYS A 481 45.12 -18.92 -9.67
C LYS A 481 45.16 -19.30 -8.19
N GLN A 482 45.18 -18.32 -7.29
CA GLN A 482 45.24 -18.56 -5.85
C GLN A 482 43.88 -19.00 -5.28
N LEU A 483 42.77 -18.37 -5.68
CA LEU A 483 41.42 -18.79 -5.27
C LEU A 483 41.11 -20.21 -5.71
N LYS A 484 41.40 -20.57 -6.97
CA LYS A 484 41.27 -21.96 -7.47
C LYS A 484 42.13 -22.96 -6.70
N ARG A 485 43.23 -22.53 -6.06
CA ARG A 485 44.06 -23.37 -5.19
C ARG A 485 43.47 -23.51 -3.78
N LEU A 486 42.98 -22.41 -3.19
CA LEU A 486 42.52 -22.36 -1.79
C LEU A 486 41.13 -23.00 -1.59
N ILE A 487 40.26 -22.93 -2.59
CA ILE A 487 38.88 -23.45 -2.49
C ILE A 487 38.79 -24.92 -2.90
N LYS A 488 39.67 -25.37 -3.82
CA LYS A 488 39.65 -26.73 -4.34
C LYS A 488 40.03 -27.76 -3.26
N GLY A 489 39.04 -28.56 -2.84
CA GLY A 489 39.21 -29.60 -1.82
C GLY A 489 38.94 -29.14 -0.39
N LYS A 490 38.34 -27.96 -0.18
CA LYS A 490 37.84 -27.54 1.13
C LYS A 490 36.68 -28.42 1.59
N ASP A 491 36.73 -28.84 2.85
CA ASP A 491 35.65 -29.57 3.51
C ASP A 491 34.59 -28.59 4.02
N LEU A 492 33.61 -28.31 3.16
CA LEU A 492 32.58 -27.30 3.38
C LEU A 492 31.71 -27.60 4.62
N THR A 493 31.62 -28.87 5.04
CA THR A 493 30.82 -29.30 6.20
C THR A 493 31.36 -28.75 7.53
N LYS A 494 32.66 -28.41 7.58
CA LYS A 494 33.35 -27.88 8.75
C LYS A 494 33.45 -26.35 8.77
N SER A 495 33.13 -25.69 7.66
CA SER A 495 33.16 -24.24 7.59
C SER A 495 31.97 -23.60 8.31
N ASN A 496 32.18 -22.41 8.84
CA ASN A 496 31.09 -21.58 9.36
C ASN A 496 30.41 -20.80 8.22
N GLU A 497 29.26 -20.20 8.50
CA GLU A 497 28.40 -19.53 7.52
C GLU A 497 29.07 -18.29 6.91
N ILE A 498 29.96 -17.62 7.67
CA ILE A 498 30.72 -16.44 7.21
C ILE A 498 31.84 -16.86 6.24
N GLU A 499 32.53 -17.98 6.50
CA GLU A 499 33.49 -18.56 5.55
C GLU A 499 32.78 -18.97 4.25
N ILE A 500 31.61 -19.60 4.36
CA ILE A 500 30.81 -20.03 3.20
C ILE A 500 30.39 -18.82 2.35
N ILE A 501 30.02 -17.68 2.95
CA ILE A 501 29.77 -16.41 2.24
C ILE A 501 30.97 -15.99 1.38
N HIS A 502 32.19 -16.06 1.91
CA HIS A 502 33.39 -15.70 1.15
C HIS A 502 33.70 -16.71 0.05
N TYR A 503 33.42 -18.00 0.28
CA TYR A 503 33.71 -19.07 -0.67
C TYR A 503 32.68 -19.15 -1.81
N ILE A 504 31.39 -18.89 -1.55
CA ILE A 504 30.38 -18.79 -2.61
C ILE A 504 30.61 -17.54 -3.47
N LYS A 505 30.93 -16.38 -2.89
CA LYS A 505 31.31 -15.19 -3.68
C LYS A 505 32.54 -15.43 -4.56
N ALA A 506 33.54 -16.15 -4.04
CA ALA A 506 34.68 -16.56 -4.85
C ALA A 506 34.28 -17.49 -6.01
N SER A 507 33.36 -18.43 -5.78
CA SER A 507 32.88 -19.36 -6.81
C SER A 507 32.08 -18.65 -7.92
N ILE A 508 31.27 -17.65 -7.54
CA ILE A 508 30.56 -16.72 -8.43
C ILE A 508 31.57 -15.92 -9.27
N LEU A 509 32.58 -15.29 -8.65
CA LEU A 509 33.62 -14.53 -9.34
C LEU A 509 34.46 -15.39 -10.30
N LEU A 510 34.72 -16.66 -9.95
CA LEU A 510 35.40 -17.63 -10.80
C LEU A 510 34.50 -18.26 -11.89
N LYS A 511 33.18 -18.03 -11.82
CA LYS A 511 32.13 -18.70 -12.61
C LYS A 511 32.22 -20.23 -12.57
N ASP A 512 32.54 -20.79 -11.40
CA ASP A 512 32.69 -22.23 -11.20
C ASP A 512 31.36 -22.86 -10.74
N VAL A 513 30.60 -23.36 -11.73
CA VAL A 513 29.27 -23.97 -11.53
C VAL A 513 29.32 -25.13 -10.51
N GLN A 514 30.35 -25.97 -10.56
CA GLN A 514 30.44 -27.15 -9.70
C GLN A 514 30.69 -26.77 -8.24
N LEU A 515 31.50 -25.74 -7.98
CA LEU A 515 31.64 -25.16 -6.64
C LEU A 515 30.34 -24.51 -6.16
N ILE A 516 29.66 -23.72 -7.01
CA ILE A 516 28.35 -23.11 -6.68
C ILE A 516 27.35 -24.19 -6.22
N LYS A 517 27.22 -25.30 -6.97
CA LYS A 517 26.35 -26.44 -6.60
C LYS A 517 26.66 -26.97 -5.19
N GLN A 518 27.94 -27.14 -4.84
CA GLN A 518 28.36 -27.61 -3.50
C GLN A 518 28.08 -26.60 -2.38
N PHE A 519 28.23 -25.31 -2.64
CA PHE A 519 27.94 -24.26 -1.65
C PHE A 519 26.45 -24.13 -1.35
N VAL A 520 25.58 -24.22 -2.36
CA VAL A 520 24.12 -24.19 -2.18
C VAL A 520 23.65 -25.32 -1.25
N ILE A 521 24.07 -26.56 -1.51
CA ILE A 521 23.73 -27.73 -0.68
C ILE A 521 24.25 -27.57 0.76
N THR A 522 25.44 -26.98 0.93
CA THR A 522 26.02 -26.74 2.28
C THR A 522 25.23 -25.66 3.04
N LEU A 523 24.75 -24.62 2.35
CA LEU A 523 23.90 -23.57 2.93
C LEU A 523 22.53 -24.10 3.33
N GLU A 524 21.93 -24.99 2.55
CA GLU A 524 20.67 -25.66 2.87
C GLU A 524 20.76 -26.39 4.22
N ALA A 525 21.79 -27.22 4.40
CA ALA A 525 22.00 -28.00 5.62
C ALA A 525 22.29 -27.15 6.88
N LYS A 526 22.59 -25.86 6.72
CA LYS A 526 22.91 -24.91 7.81
C LYS A 526 21.78 -23.94 8.15
N LYS A 527 20.64 -24.03 7.45
CA LYS A 527 19.47 -23.16 7.68
C LYS A 527 18.76 -23.53 8.98
N ASN A 528 18.44 -22.52 9.80
CA ASN A 528 17.80 -22.71 11.11
C ASN A 528 16.27 -22.85 11.00
N SER A 529 15.60 -23.16 12.11
CA SER A 529 14.14 -23.37 12.17
C SER A 529 13.29 -22.14 11.80
N GLU A 530 13.87 -20.95 11.78
CA GLU A 530 13.20 -19.71 11.38
C GLU A 530 13.43 -19.35 9.91
N ASN A 531 14.13 -20.20 9.16
CA ASN A 531 14.60 -19.95 7.79
C ASN A 531 15.72 -18.90 7.66
N LEU A 532 16.48 -18.64 8.72
CA LEU A 532 17.69 -17.81 8.69
C LEU A 532 18.96 -18.66 8.79
N TRP A 533 20.14 -18.07 8.55
CA TRP A 533 21.43 -18.71 8.83
C TRP A 533 21.99 -18.30 10.19
N ILE A 534 22.38 -17.03 10.35
CA ILE A 534 22.83 -16.46 11.64
C ILE A 534 21.82 -15.42 12.11
N ASP A 535 21.81 -14.28 11.43
CA ASP A 535 20.91 -13.15 11.66
C ASP A 535 20.32 -12.66 10.33
N ILE A 536 19.52 -11.60 10.37
CA ILE A 536 18.86 -11.06 9.18
C ILE A 536 19.84 -10.40 8.19
N SER A 537 20.95 -9.81 8.67
CA SER A 537 21.97 -9.15 7.84
C SER A 537 22.83 -10.18 7.09
N VAL A 538 23.26 -11.22 7.79
CA VAL A 538 23.95 -12.40 7.23
C VAL A 538 23.04 -13.11 6.23
N SER A 539 21.76 -13.31 6.57
CA SER A 539 20.81 -14.01 5.69
C SER A 539 20.49 -13.19 4.43
N ALA A 540 20.33 -11.87 4.54
CA ALA A 540 20.16 -10.99 3.38
C ALA A 540 21.41 -10.99 2.47
N ASN A 541 22.62 -11.05 3.04
CA ASN A 541 23.85 -11.20 2.26
C ASN A 541 23.89 -12.56 1.52
N ILE A 542 23.55 -13.66 2.20
CA ILE A 542 23.48 -14.99 1.57
C ILE A 542 22.44 -15.00 0.44
N LEU A 543 21.28 -14.38 0.62
CA LEU A 543 20.26 -14.27 -0.42
C LEU A 543 20.79 -13.57 -1.68
N ASN A 544 21.46 -12.43 -1.55
CA ASN A 544 22.06 -11.76 -2.71
C ASN A 544 23.06 -12.67 -3.45
N LEU A 545 23.87 -13.43 -2.72
CA LEU A 545 24.82 -14.38 -3.31
C LEU A 545 24.13 -15.57 -3.99
N LEU A 546 23.02 -16.07 -3.42
CA LEU A 546 22.21 -17.13 -4.04
C LEU A 546 21.51 -16.63 -5.31
N LEU A 547 21.05 -15.38 -5.35
CA LEU A 547 20.45 -14.76 -6.54
C LEU A 547 21.50 -14.50 -7.63
N GLU A 548 22.69 -13.99 -7.28
CA GLU A 548 23.84 -13.89 -8.21
C GLU A 548 24.22 -15.28 -8.77
N ALA A 549 24.24 -16.32 -7.93
CA ALA A 549 24.50 -17.69 -8.35
C ALA A 549 23.42 -18.22 -9.29
N LEU A 550 22.14 -17.95 -9.03
CA LEU A 550 21.01 -18.35 -9.88
C LEU A 550 21.14 -17.78 -11.31
N VAL A 551 21.57 -16.52 -11.44
CA VAL A 551 21.84 -15.90 -12.76
C VAL A 551 22.95 -16.63 -13.51
N ILE A 552 24.03 -17.02 -12.84
CA ILE A 552 25.13 -17.77 -13.47
C ILE A 552 24.68 -19.18 -13.89
N LEU A 553 23.88 -19.85 -13.06
CA LEU A 553 23.33 -21.18 -13.37
C LEU A 553 22.38 -21.11 -14.57
N LYS A 554 21.44 -20.16 -14.60
CA LYS A 554 20.51 -19.96 -15.74
C LYS A 554 21.21 -19.58 -17.06
N GLN A 555 22.50 -19.24 -17.04
CA GLN A 555 23.32 -18.91 -18.22
C GLN A 555 24.25 -20.05 -18.69
N THR A 556 24.26 -21.21 -18.02
CA THR A 556 25.14 -22.34 -18.39
C THR A 556 24.46 -23.37 -19.30
N GLU A 557 25.27 -24.17 -20.00
CA GLU A 557 24.79 -25.30 -20.83
C GLU A 557 24.71 -26.62 -20.03
N GLU A 558 25.22 -26.68 -18.79
CA GLU A 558 25.03 -27.82 -17.90
C GLU A 558 23.58 -27.93 -17.41
N ASP A 559 23.11 -29.14 -17.13
CA ASP A 559 21.88 -29.33 -16.36
C ASP A 559 22.09 -28.86 -14.90
N THR A 560 21.37 -27.81 -14.53
CA THR A 560 21.43 -27.12 -13.24
C THR A 560 20.10 -27.12 -12.50
N LYS A 561 19.04 -27.67 -13.10
CA LYS A 561 17.65 -27.40 -12.72
C LYS A 561 17.30 -27.78 -11.28
N ASP A 562 17.83 -28.90 -10.79
CA ASP A 562 17.62 -29.33 -9.40
C ASP A 562 18.18 -28.31 -8.39
N ILE A 563 19.33 -27.69 -8.71
CA ILE A 563 20.01 -26.72 -7.85
C ILE A 563 19.38 -25.33 -7.97
N GLU A 564 18.84 -24.98 -9.14
CA GLU A 564 18.00 -23.78 -9.30
C GLU A 564 16.76 -23.86 -8.41
N ASN A 565 16.07 -25.01 -8.41
CA ASN A 565 14.94 -25.25 -7.52
C ASN A 565 15.37 -25.15 -6.03
N THR A 566 16.50 -25.75 -5.64
CA THR A 566 17.04 -25.61 -4.27
C THR A 566 17.32 -24.15 -3.92
N ILE A 567 17.87 -23.34 -4.83
CA ILE A 567 18.06 -21.90 -4.58
C ILE A 567 16.71 -21.21 -4.36
N GLU A 568 15.71 -21.46 -5.21
CA GLU A 568 14.39 -20.86 -5.08
C GLU A 568 13.72 -21.25 -3.74
N ASP A 569 13.75 -22.53 -3.36
CA ASP A 569 13.29 -23.05 -2.05
C ASP A 569 14.05 -22.47 -0.85
N LEU A 570 15.33 -22.11 -1.01
CA LEU A 570 16.09 -21.41 0.02
C LEU A 570 15.74 -19.92 0.09
N VAL A 571 15.47 -19.29 -1.05
CA VAL A 571 15.25 -17.85 -1.18
C VAL A 571 13.87 -17.42 -0.67
N PHE A 572 12.79 -18.05 -1.17
CA PHE A 572 11.41 -17.61 -0.88
C PHE A 572 11.06 -17.56 0.62
N PRO A 573 11.28 -18.61 1.44
CA PRO A 573 10.89 -18.60 2.85
C PRO A 573 11.65 -17.54 3.66
N THR A 574 12.88 -17.26 3.25
CA THR A 574 13.78 -16.29 3.92
C THR A 574 13.33 -14.86 3.61
N ILE A 575 12.98 -14.55 2.36
CA ILE A 575 12.42 -13.24 1.99
C ILE A 575 11.05 -13.01 2.64
N ILE A 576 10.21 -14.04 2.73
CA ILE A 576 8.97 -14.01 3.52
C ILE A 576 9.23 -13.59 4.97
N TYR A 577 10.28 -14.14 5.59
CA TYR A 577 10.65 -13.81 6.97
C TYR A 577 11.17 -12.36 7.10
N ILE A 578 12.08 -11.93 6.21
CA ILE A 578 12.62 -10.55 6.18
C ILE A 578 11.48 -9.52 6.07
N GLN A 579 10.51 -9.76 5.18
CA GLN A 579 9.37 -8.85 4.98
C GLN A 579 8.40 -8.86 6.17
N LYS A 580 8.18 -10.02 6.82
CA LYS A 580 7.40 -10.10 8.07
C LYS A 580 8.00 -9.25 9.20
N LEU A 581 9.34 -9.18 9.32
CA LEU A 581 9.99 -8.34 10.32
C LEU A 581 9.83 -6.85 10.03
N SER A 582 9.96 -6.41 8.77
CA SER A 582 9.74 -5.01 8.37
C SER A 582 8.37 -4.50 8.83
N ASN A 583 7.31 -5.29 8.57
CA ASN A 583 5.94 -4.95 8.91
C ASN A 583 5.66 -4.89 10.43
N ARG A 584 6.46 -5.56 11.27
CA ARG A 584 6.36 -5.44 12.74
C ARG A 584 6.97 -4.13 13.25
N ASN A 585 7.99 -3.61 12.58
CA ASN A 585 8.72 -2.42 13.01
C ASN A 585 8.07 -1.10 12.56
N ASN A 586 7.23 -1.13 11.52
CA ASN A 586 6.52 0.05 10.99
C ASN A 586 5.54 0.74 11.97
N GLY A 587 5.27 0.14 13.14
CA GLY A 587 4.41 0.72 14.19
C GLY A 587 5.15 1.48 15.30
N VAL A 588 6.48 1.54 15.29
CA VAL A 588 7.28 2.12 16.38
C VAL A 588 7.99 3.38 15.89
N LEU A 589 7.56 4.55 16.41
CA LEU A 589 8.04 5.90 16.05
C LEU A 589 9.52 6.18 16.32
N GLU A 590 10.24 5.26 16.97
CA GLU A 590 11.65 5.43 17.39
C GLU A 590 12.67 4.81 16.42
N ASN A 591 12.24 4.04 15.42
CA ASN A 591 13.14 3.37 14.48
C ASN A 591 13.58 4.31 13.34
N TYR A 592 14.88 4.57 13.25
CA TYR A 592 15.52 5.34 12.18
C TYR A 592 15.68 4.53 10.88
N PHE A 593 15.89 3.20 11.00
CA PHE A 593 15.92 2.25 9.88
C PHE A 593 15.01 1.03 10.14
N HIS A 594 14.51 0.39 9.07
CA HIS A 594 13.43 -0.62 9.16
C HIS A 594 13.86 -1.98 9.74
N TRP A 595 15.12 -2.39 9.55
CA TRP A 595 15.66 -3.66 10.07
C TRP A 595 16.85 -3.40 11.00
N ASP A 596 16.81 -4.00 12.19
CA ASP A 596 17.75 -3.84 13.31
C ASP A 596 18.09 -2.40 13.72
N ASN A 597 17.31 -1.42 13.26
CA ASN A 597 17.64 0.02 13.30
C ASN A 597 19.04 0.35 12.74
N LYS A 598 19.49 -0.39 11.72
CA LYS A 598 20.80 -0.23 11.05
C LYS A 598 20.66 -0.02 9.56
N ALA A 599 21.47 0.90 9.01
CA ALA A 599 21.52 1.19 7.58
C ALA A 599 22.04 -0.02 6.78
N ASN A 600 23.15 -0.63 7.23
CA ASN A 600 23.79 -1.77 6.56
C ASN A 600 22.81 -2.95 6.40
N THR A 601 22.18 -3.35 7.51
CA THR A 601 21.17 -4.42 7.52
C THR A 601 19.98 -4.09 6.63
N THR A 602 19.47 -2.86 6.74
CA THR A 602 18.30 -2.39 5.96
C THR A 602 18.58 -2.44 4.46
N LEU A 603 19.73 -1.93 4.02
CA LEU A 603 20.09 -1.90 2.60
C LEU A 603 20.33 -3.30 2.01
N LYS A 604 20.95 -4.22 2.76
CA LYS A 604 21.08 -5.63 2.35
C LYS A 604 19.71 -6.30 2.18
N CYS A 605 18.77 -6.05 3.10
CA CYS A 605 17.41 -6.58 3.00
C CYS A 605 16.67 -6.05 1.77
N ILE A 606 16.76 -4.75 1.51
CA ILE A 606 16.20 -4.11 0.31
C ILE A 606 16.79 -4.73 -0.96
N SER A 607 18.11 -4.87 -1.01
CA SER A 607 18.81 -5.47 -2.15
C SER A 607 18.37 -6.90 -2.43
N ALA A 608 18.25 -7.75 -1.40
CA ALA A 608 17.76 -9.12 -1.58
C ALA A 608 16.32 -9.17 -2.10
N ILE A 609 15.45 -8.24 -1.68
CA ILE A 609 14.07 -8.14 -2.17
C ILE A 609 14.04 -7.67 -3.63
N LEU A 610 14.74 -6.58 -3.96
CA LEU A 610 14.75 -6.02 -5.31
C LEU A 610 15.37 -6.98 -6.33
N ASN A 611 16.45 -7.67 -5.97
CA ASN A 611 17.12 -8.66 -6.82
C ASN A 611 16.24 -9.89 -7.10
N LEU A 612 15.41 -10.33 -6.15
CA LEU A 612 14.43 -11.39 -6.42
C LEU A 612 13.31 -10.89 -7.35
N GLU A 613 12.81 -9.67 -7.15
CA GLU A 613 11.79 -9.08 -8.00
C GLU A 613 12.25 -8.85 -9.46
N ASP A 614 13.55 -8.76 -9.74
CA ASP A 614 14.08 -8.71 -11.11
C ASP A 614 14.21 -10.08 -11.78
N LEU A 615 14.20 -11.16 -10.98
CA LEU A 615 14.29 -12.54 -11.45
C LEU A 615 12.92 -13.21 -11.55
N MET A 616 11.84 -12.47 -11.30
CA MET A 616 10.48 -12.98 -11.29
C MET A 616 9.49 -12.02 -11.96
N ASP A 617 8.74 -12.52 -12.95
CA ASP A 617 7.60 -11.83 -13.57
C ASP A 617 6.41 -11.61 -12.61
N ILE A 618 6.56 -11.98 -11.32
CA ILE A 618 5.52 -11.88 -10.29
C ILE A 618 6.09 -11.05 -9.11
N PRO A 619 5.42 -9.97 -8.70
CA PRO A 619 5.90 -9.09 -7.63
C PRO A 619 5.82 -9.77 -6.24
N VAL A 620 6.94 -10.36 -5.83
CA VAL A 620 7.03 -11.22 -4.63
C VAL A 620 6.59 -10.49 -3.36
N THR A 621 7.00 -9.24 -3.18
CA THR A 621 6.64 -8.43 -2.00
C THR A 621 5.13 -8.38 -1.75
N GLU A 622 4.34 -8.45 -2.81
CA GLU A 622 2.88 -8.40 -2.74
C GLU A 622 2.25 -9.78 -2.61
N MET A 623 2.83 -10.81 -3.24
CA MET A 623 2.43 -12.19 -2.96
C MET A 623 2.62 -12.46 -1.47
N VAL A 624 3.75 -12.04 -0.89
CA VAL A 624 4.05 -12.17 0.53
C VAL A 624 3.17 -11.27 1.39
N GLN A 625 2.97 -9.99 1.05
CA GLN A 625 2.04 -9.12 1.80
C GLN A 625 0.59 -9.63 1.71
N SER A 626 0.17 -10.20 0.59
CA SER A 626 -1.15 -10.81 0.41
C SER A 626 -1.26 -12.11 1.21
N LEU A 627 -0.22 -12.95 1.26
CA LEU A 627 -0.17 -14.13 2.11
C LEU A 627 -0.15 -13.78 3.61
N ILE A 628 0.53 -12.70 4.00
CA ILE A 628 0.53 -12.17 5.37
C ILE A 628 -0.85 -11.61 5.72
N SER A 629 -1.43 -10.79 4.85
CA SER A 629 -2.77 -10.19 5.04
C SER A 629 -3.86 -11.25 5.04
N TYR A 630 -3.75 -12.27 4.17
CA TYR A 630 -4.65 -13.42 4.15
C TYR A 630 -4.44 -14.31 5.38
N SER A 631 -3.21 -14.49 5.87
CA SER A 631 -2.95 -15.18 7.13
C SER A 631 -3.50 -14.41 8.33
N GLN A 632 -3.36 -13.08 8.38
CA GLN A 632 -3.95 -12.23 9.41
C GLN A 632 -5.48 -12.24 9.33
N THR A 633 -6.05 -12.15 8.14
CA THR A 633 -7.50 -12.23 7.91
C THR A 633 -8.02 -13.64 8.22
N SER A 634 -7.28 -14.70 7.90
CA SER A 634 -7.63 -16.08 8.24
C SER A 634 -7.56 -16.30 9.75
N ASN A 635 -6.55 -15.76 10.44
CA ASN A 635 -6.47 -15.80 11.90
C ASN A 635 -7.62 -14.99 12.52
N GLN A 636 -7.93 -13.79 12.02
CA GLN A 636 -9.12 -13.03 12.41
C GLN A 636 -10.42 -13.78 12.10
N ILE A 637 -10.51 -14.56 11.02
CA ILE A 637 -11.67 -15.42 10.71
C ILE A 637 -11.73 -16.61 11.67
N ILE A 638 -10.60 -17.14 12.14
CA ILE A 638 -10.54 -18.19 13.17
C ILE A 638 -10.93 -17.62 14.53
N ASP A 639 -10.42 -16.44 14.90
CA ASP A 639 -10.78 -15.72 16.12
C ASP A 639 -12.26 -15.31 16.10
N ASN A 640 -12.75 -14.79 14.97
CA ASN A 640 -14.17 -14.49 14.76
C ASN A 640 -15.02 -15.76 14.76
N LYS A 641 -14.59 -16.88 14.18
CA LYS A 641 -15.29 -18.19 14.31
C LYS A 641 -15.32 -18.66 15.75
N THR A 642 -14.27 -18.40 16.52
CA THR A 642 -14.19 -18.72 17.95
C THR A 642 -15.14 -17.81 18.75
N ALA A 643 -15.19 -16.52 18.43
CA ALA A 643 -16.16 -15.57 19.01
C ALA A 643 -17.61 -15.91 18.63
N PHE A 644 -17.88 -16.28 17.36
CA PHE A 644 -19.19 -16.76 16.92
C PHE A 644 -19.58 -18.06 17.61
N LYS A 645 -18.64 -18.98 17.80
CA LYS A 645 -18.89 -20.21 18.59
C LYS A 645 -19.22 -19.87 20.04
N VAL A 646 -18.49 -18.97 20.68
CA VAL A 646 -18.83 -18.46 22.04
C VAL A 646 -20.20 -17.78 22.06
N ILE A 647 -20.56 -17.02 21.04
CA ILE A 647 -21.89 -16.40 20.90
C ILE A 647 -23.00 -17.46 20.73
N ASP A 648 -22.77 -18.51 19.95
CA ASP A 648 -23.73 -19.60 19.76
C ASP A 648 -23.82 -20.51 20.99
N ASP A 649 -22.72 -20.72 21.72
CA ASP A 649 -22.71 -21.34 23.05
C ASP A 649 -23.54 -20.50 24.04
N TYR A 650 -23.38 -19.16 24.06
CA TYR A 650 -24.24 -18.26 24.83
C TYR A 650 -25.71 -18.27 24.39
N LYS A 651 -26.01 -18.41 23.08
CA LYS A 651 -27.41 -18.57 22.61
C LYS A 651 -28.00 -19.90 23.06
N ASN A 652 -27.22 -20.97 23.04
CA ASN A 652 -27.64 -22.28 23.55
C ASN A 652 -27.90 -22.21 25.05
N ASP A 653 -27.02 -21.57 25.84
CA ASP A 653 -27.23 -21.32 27.26
C ASP A 653 -28.46 -20.46 27.52
N ILE A 654 -28.69 -19.40 26.73
CA ILE A 654 -29.92 -18.58 26.80
C ILE A 654 -31.16 -19.41 26.44
N SER A 655 -31.09 -20.29 25.44
CA SER A 655 -32.19 -21.19 25.07
C SER A 655 -32.50 -22.18 26.20
N VAL A 656 -31.49 -22.80 26.79
CA VAL A 656 -31.61 -23.72 27.93
C VAL A 656 -32.14 -22.98 29.17
N LEU A 657 -31.68 -21.76 29.43
CA LEU A 657 -32.21 -20.92 30.52
C LEU A 657 -33.64 -20.45 30.25
N THR A 658 -34.02 -20.18 29.00
CA THR A 658 -35.39 -19.82 28.62
C THR A 658 -36.33 -21.01 28.76
N GLU A 659 -35.91 -22.20 28.34
CA GLU A 659 -36.68 -23.43 28.51
C GLU A 659 -36.79 -23.83 29.98
N LYS A 660 -35.71 -23.66 30.77
CA LYS A 660 -35.73 -23.86 32.22
C LYS A 660 -36.61 -22.83 32.94
N ASN A 661 -36.59 -21.57 32.52
CA ASN A 661 -37.50 -20.54 33.04
C ASN A 661 -38.95 -20.89 32.69
N LYS A 662 -39.24 -21.36 31.47
CA LYS A 662 -40.58 -21.83 31.10
C LYS A 662 -41.02 -23.05 31.92
N GLN A 663 -40.12 -24.01 32.16
CA GLN A 663 -40.38 -25.13 33.08
C GLN A 663 -40.63 -24.65 34.51
N LEU A 664 -39.92 -23.63 34.98
CA LEU A 664 -40.14 -23.01 36.29
C LEU A 664 -41.46 -22.21 36.32
N GLU A 665 -41.86 -21.53 35.25
CA GLU A 665 -43.17 -20.87 35.12
C GLU A 665 -44.31 -21.90 35.13
N ASP A 666 -44.18 -23.01 34.39
CA ASP A 666 -45.14 -24.10 34.39
C ASP A 666 -45.20 -24.81 35.75
N GLN A 667 -44.06 -24.99 36.44
CA GLN A 667 -44.01 -25.49 37.81
C GLN A 667 -44.68 -24.51 38.79
N VAL A 668 -44.33 -23.22 38.76
CA VAL A 668 -44.96 -22.18 39.59
C VAL A 668 -46.46 -22.13 39.32
N LYS A 669 -46.90 -22.20 38.07
CA LYS A 669 -48.32 -22.23 37.69
C LYS A 669 -49.02 -23.49 38.20
N THR A 670 -48.35 -24.64 38.18
CA THR A 670 -48.85 -25.90 38.76
C THR A 670 -48.92 -25.81 40.28
N GLU A 671 -47.92 -25.24 40.95
CA GLU A 671 -47.89 -25.00 42.39
C GLU A 671 -48.97 -23.98 42.80
N LEU A 672 -49.25 -22.98 41.95
CA LEU A 672 -50.27 -21.95 42.16
C LEU A 672 -51.68 -22.50 41.92
N GLN A 673 -51.87 -23.38 40.93
CA GLN A 673 -53.09 -24.19 40.78
C GLN A 673 -53.30 -25.15 41.95
N LYS A 674 -52.22 -25.73 42.49
CA LYS A 674 -52.25 -26.59 43.67
C LYS A 674 -52.51 -25.79 44.95
N GLN A 675 -52.02 -24.55 45.06
CA GLN A 675 -52.39 -23.62 46.11
C GLN A 675 -53.86 -23.19 45.98
N GLN A 676 -54.35 -22.89 44.78
CA GLN A 676 -55.77 -22.63 44.54
C GLN A 676 -56.64 -23.83 44.88
N GLY A 677 -56.22 -25.05 44.50
CA GLY A 677 -56.88 -26.30 44.89
C GLY A 677 -56.84 -26.55 46.40
N LEU A 678 -55.74 -26.18 47.08
CA LEU A 678 -55.63 -26.20 48.54
C LEU A 678 -56.44 -25.09 49.21
N GLU A 679 -56.66 -23.95 48.55
CA GLU A 679 -57.55 -22.88 49.02
C GLU A 679 -59.02 -23.27 48.84
N GLU A 680 -59.38 -23.91 47.72
CA GLU A 680 -60.69 -24.53 47.50
C GLU A 680 -60.92 -25.68 48.48
N GLU A 681 -59.93 -26.57 48.69
CA GLU A 681 -60.01 -27.63 49.70
C GLU A 681 -60.09 -27.04 51.11
N LYS A 682 -59.36 -25.97 51.40
CA LYS A 682 -59.48 -25.22 52.66
C LYS A 682 -60.83 -24.54 52.79
N GLU A 683 -61.44 -24.05 51.71
CA GLU A 683 -62.79 -23.46 51.71
C GLU A 683 -63.88 -24.54 51.84
N ILE A 684 -63.68 -25.72 51.24
CA ILE A 684 -64.49 -26.93 51.45
C ILE A 684 -64.34 -27.42 52.88
N LEU A 685 -63.14 -27.42 53.45
CA LEU A 685 -62.87 -27.70 54.86
C LEU A 685 -63.43 -26.60 55.78
N LEU A 686 -63.54 -25.34 55.33
CA LEU A 686 -64.18 -24.26 56.07
C LEU A 686 -65.70 -24.37 56.01
N LYS A 687 -66.27 -24.80 54.88
CA LYS A 687 -67.68 -25.16 54.72
C LYS A 687 -68.02 -26.45 55.48
N SER A 688 -67.09 -27.39 55.55
CA SER A 688 -67.22 -28.66 56.30
C SER A 688 -67.03 -28.44 57.80
N ASN A 689 -66.07 -27.61 58.23
CA ASN A 689 -65.96 -27.16 59.62
C ASN A 689 -67.16 -26.30 60.00
N LYS A 690 -67.61 -25.38 59.15
CA LYS A 690 -68.85 -24.63 59.39
C LYS A 690 -70.02 -25.59 59.51
N LYS A 691 -70.16 -26.57 58.61
CA LYS A 691 -71.16 -27.63 58.71
C LYS A 691 -71.00 -28.47 59.98
N LEU A 692 -69.79 -28.78 60.43
CA LEU A 692 -69.52 -29.45 61.72
C LEU A 692 -69.77 -28.53 62.92
N THR A 693 -69.65 -27.21 62.77
CA THR A 693 -69.97 -26.22 63.80
C THR A 693 -71.47 -26.01 63.87
N ASP A 694 -72.16 -26.02 62.73
CA ASP A 694 -73.61 -26.02 62.59
C ASP A 694 -74.18 -27.38 63.06
N THR A 695 -73.47 -28.49 62.84
CA THR A 695 -73.85 -29.84 63.34
C THR A 695 -73.49 -29.99 64.81
N ASN A 696 -72.44 -29.34 65.32
CA ASN A 696 -72.13 -29.29 66.75
C ASN A 696 -73.04 -28.30 67.48
N MET A 697 -73.46 -27.22 66.83
CA MET A 697 -74.55 -26.37 67.29
C MET A 697 -75.87 -27.11 67.22
N ASP A 698 -76.14 -27.94 66.20
CA ASP A 698 -77.34 -28.80 66.16
C ASP A 698 -77.20 -30.00 67.10
N TYR A 699 -76.00 -30.45 67.49
CA TYR A 699 -75.81 -31.40 68.60
C TYR A 699 -75.90 -30.72 69.96
N GLU A 700 -75.44 -29.48 70.13
CA GLU A 700 -75.73 -28.69 71.33
C GLU A 700 -77.20 -28.26 71.37
N GLU A 701 -77.85 -28.09 70.22
CA GLU A 701 -79.29 -27.82 70.10
C GLU A 701 -80.10 -29.11 70.19
N GLN A 702 -79.57 -30.28 69.85
CA GLN A 702 -80.18 -31.60 70.06
C GLN A 702 -79.90 -32.15 71.45
N ILE A 703 -78.79 -31.79 72.11
CA ILE A 703 -78.53 -32.04 73.53
C ILE A 703 -79.32 -31.02 74.35
N SER A 704 -79.38 -29.75 73.95
CA SER A 704 -80.36 -28.79 74.49
C SER A 704 -81.78 -29.29 74.27
N LYS A 705 -82.18 -29.76 73.07
CA LYS A 705 -83.52 -30.31 72.80
C LYS A 705 -83.75 -31.69 73.43
N SER A 706 -82.73 -32.48 73.74
CA SER A 706 -82.89 -33.81 74.34
C SER A 706 -82.73 -33.83 75.86
N ASP A 707 -81.96 -32.93 76.47
CA ASP A 707 -82.15 -32.54 77.87
C ASP A 707 -83.44 -31.74 78.03
N PHE A 708 -83.85 -30.95 77.03
CA PHE A 708 -85.20 -30.38 77.01
C PHE A 708 -86.22 -31.50 76.86
N GLN A 709 -86.06 -32.54 76.04
CA GLN A 709 -87.00 -33.68 76.01
C GLN A 709 -86.91 -34.54 77.27
N LEU A 710 -85.74 -34.74 77.88
CA LEU A 710 -85.57 -35.55 79.10
C LEU A 710 -86.15 -34.82 80.30
N ASN A 711 -86.01 -33.50 80.38
CA ASN A 711 -86.58 -32.66 81.44
C ASN A 711 -88.02 -32.24 81.14
N PHE A 712 -88.45 -32.21 79.87
CA PHE A 712 -89.86 -32.13 79.47
C PHE A 712 -90.56 -33.45 79.79
N TRP A 713 -89.99 -34.62 79.48
CA TRP A 713 -90.58 -35.91 79.84
C TRP A 713 -90.46 -36.25 81.32
N LYS A 714 -89.40 -35.85 82.04
CA LYS A 714 -89.41 -35.87 83.51
C LYS A 714 -90.41 -34.86 84.07
N GLY A 715 -90.57 -33.70 83.40
CA GLY A 715 -91.65 -32.75 83.66
C GLY A 715 -93.03 -33.37 83.46
N VAL A 716 -93.22 -34.19 82.43
CA VAL A 716 -94.46 -34.93 82.11
C VAL A 716 -94.63 -36.16 83.02
N ILE A 717 -93.56 -36.79 83.52
CA ILE A 717 -93.65 -37.80 84.59
C ILE A 717 -94.03 -37.12 85.90
N ILE A 718 -93.53 -35.93 86.22
CA ILE A 718 -93.83 -35.27 87.49
C ILE A 718 -95.22 -34.61 87.45
N LEU A 719 -95.58 -33.92 86.37
CA LEU A 719 -96.95 -33.47 86.09
C LEU A 719 -97.90 -34.64 85.79
N GLY A 720 -97.42 -35.83 85.40
CA GLY A 720 -98.24 -37.00 85.08
C GLY A 720 -98.44 -37.95 86.26
N VAL A 721 -97.45 -38.16 87.12
CA VAL A 721 -97.63 -38.84 88.40
C VAL A 721 -98.47 -37.97 89.35
N THR A 722 -98.45 -36.63 89.22
CA THR A 722 -99.40 -35.76 89.95
C THR A 722 -100.75 -35.61 89.25
N SER A 723 -100.82 -35.24 87.96
CA SER A 723 -102.12 -35.09 87.27
C SER A 723 -102.82 -36.42 87.05
N LEU A 724 -102.10 -37.55 86.96
CA LEU A 724 -102.74 -38.86 87.02
C LEU A 724 -102.99 -39.33 88.45
N ILE A 725 -102.28 -38.96 89.51
CA ILE A 725 -102.90 -39.09 90.87
C ILE A 725 -104.18 -38.23 90.97
N THR A 726 -104.30 -37.18 90.16
CA THR A 726 -105.52 -36.36 90.04
C THR A 726 -106.58 -36.97 89.09
N LEU A 727 -106.25 -37.92 88.21
CA LEU A 727 -107.15 -38.43 87.13
C LEU A 727 -107.34 -39.94 87.12
N THR A 728 -106.45 -40.66 87.80
CA THR A 728 -106.80 -41.70 88.78
C THR A 728 -107.67 -41.10 89.93
N PHE A 729 -108.63 -40.21 89.63
CA PHE A 729 -109.68 -39.61 90.50
C PHE A 729 -110.69 -38.71 89.71
N THR A 730 -110.21 -37.72 88.92
CA THR A 730 -111.00 -36.74 88.11
C THR A 730 -111.56 -37.35 86.82
N VAL A 731 -111.02 -38.49 86.40
CA VAL A 731 -111.77 -39.47 85.62
C VAL A 731 -111.87 -40.72 86.51
N ILE A 732 -112.85 -41.60 86.28
CA ILE A 732 -113.89 -41.96 87.28
C ILE A 732 -114.99 -40.90 87.35
N TYR A 733 -114.65 -39.61 87.36
CA TYR A 733 -115.61 -38.52 87.60
C TYR A 733 -116.69 -38.32 86.50
N MET A 734 -116.70 -39.21 85.49
CA MET A 734 -117.80 -39.64 84.61
C MET A 734 -119.18 -39.83 85.30
N PHE A 735 -119.14 -40.28 86.55
CA PHE A 735 -120.30 -40.48 87.42
C PHE A 735 -120.18 -39.69 88.74
N ASN A 736 -119.09 -38.92 88.90
CA ASN A 736 -118.78 -38.08 90.07
C ASN A 736 -119.84 -36.97 90.31
N TYR A 737 -120.42 -36.45 89.22
CA TYR A 737 -121.87 -36.63 88.95
C TYR A 737 -122.26 -36.29 87.50
N PRO A 738 -121.32 -35.78 86.69
CA PRO A 738 -121.56 -34.56 85.95
C PRO A 738 -122.37 -33.54 86.71
N GLU A 739 -123.70 -33.66 86.73
CA GLU A 739 -124.72 -32.64 87.07
C GLU A 739 -124.35 -31.63 88.17
N VAL A 740 -123.74 -32.07 89.27
CA VAL A 740 -123.34 -31.25 90.44
C VAL A 740 -122.11 -30.35 90.19
N TYR A 741 -121.19 -30.73 89.29
CA TYR A 741 -120.14 -29.87 88.72
C TYR A 741 -120.74 -28.87 87.71
N VAL A 742 -121.94 -29.19 87.21
CA VAL A 742 -122.33 -28.97 85.82
C VAL A 742 -123.41 -27.91 85.71
N ASP A 743 -124.68 -28.21 85.95
CA ASP A 743 -125.77 -27.37 85.43
C ASP A 743 -125.92 -27.37 83.88
N ILE A 744 -124.86 -27.79 83.18
CA ILE A 744 -124.45 -27.42 81.80
C ILE A 744 -123.37 -26.34 81.77
N ILE A 745 -122.39 -26.40 82.70
CA ILE A 745 -121.37 -25.37 82.95
C ILE A 745 -122.15 -24.04 83.11
N ASN A 746 -123.28 -24.15 83.86
CA ASN A 746 -124.48 -23.27 83.99
C ASN A 746 -124.70 -22.75 85.44
N PHE A 747 -123.86 -23.04 86.46
CA PHE A 747 -122.43 -22.69 86.63
C PHE A 747 -121.79 -21.81 85.53
N TYR A 748 -120.53 -21.38 85.64
CA TYR A 748 -119.62 -20.71 84.65
C TYR A 748 -120.11 -19.82 83.46
N LYS A 749 -121.31 -19.99 82.90
CA LYS A 749 -122.28 -18.91 82.59
C LYS A 749 -122.92 -18.26 83.83
N LYS A 750 -122.51 -18.65 85.04
CA LYS A 750 -123.26 -18.38 86.29
C LYS A 750 -122.53 -17.46 87.22
N TYR A 751 -123.31 -16.47 87.62
CA TYR A 751 -122.98 -15.42 88.54
C TYR A 751 -122.06 -14.30 88.00
N ASP A 752 -120.93 -14.44 87.31
CA ASP A 752 -120.61 -15.07 86.01
C ASP A 752 -119.12 -15.49 86.04
N ILE A 753 -118.80 -16.32 87.04
CA ILE A 753 -117.47 -16.44 87.64
C ILE A 753 -116.52 -17.22 86.72
N ASN A 754 -115.25 -16.83 86.59
CA ASN A 754 -114.28 -17.57 85.78
C ASN A 754 -113.26 -18.36 86.62
N LEU A 755 -113.16 -19.67 86.34
CA LEU A 755 -112.32 -20.65 87.05
C LEU A 755 -110.79 -20.36 87.06
N PRO A 756 -110.16 -19.72 86.04
CA PRO A 756 -108.70 -19.57 85.96
C PRO A 756 -108.05 -18.68 87.03
N THR A 757 -108.76 -17.68 87.56
CA THR A 757 -108.11 -16.59 88.33
C THR A 757 -107.60 -17.05 89.70
N VAL A 758 -108.30 -17.97 90.36
CA VAL A 758 -107.86 -18.57 91.64
C VAL A 758 -106.70 -19.55 91.44
N ILE A 759 -106.62 -20.21 90.29
CA ILE A 759 -105.54 -21.13 89.92
C ILE A 759 -104.24 -20.35 89.63
N GLY A 760 -104.34 -19.17 89.00
CA GLY A 760 -103.19 -18.34 88.64
C GLY A 760 -102.36 -17.83 89.82
N THR A 761 -102.98 -17.45 90.94
CA THR A 761 -102.26 -16.90 92.10
C THR A 761 -101.36 -17.95 92.78
N VAL A 762 -101.79 -19.21 92.81
CA VAL A 762 -100.98 -20.33 93.35
C VAL A 762 -99.83 -20.69 92.40
N PHE A 763 -100.07 -20.64 91.08
CA PHE A 763 -99.04 -20.91 90.07
C PHE A 763 -97.90 -19.87 90.09
N THR A 764 -98.23 -18.60 90.38
CA THR A 764 -97.28 -17.48 90.36
C THR A 764 -96.23 -17.58 91.47
N LEU A 765 -96.58 -18.13 92.63
CA LEU A 765 -95.64 -18.39 93.75
C LEU A 765 -94.67 -19.56 93.46
N LEU A 766 -95.12 -20.58 92.73
CA LEU A 766 -94.29 -21.74 92.35
C LEU A 766 -93.28 -21.39 91.24
N VAL A 767 -93.69 -20.62 90.23
CA VAL A 767 -92.79 -20.21 89.13
C VAL A 767 -91.67 -19.29 89.64
N GLY A 768 -91.97 -18.37 90.57
CA GLY A 768 -91.02 -17.37 91.07
C GLY A 768 -89.71 -17.97 91.65
N VAL A 769 -89.79 -19.11 92.35
CA VAL A 769 -88.61 -19.78 92.93
C VAL A 769 -87.79 -20.52 91.87
N THR A 770 -88.44 -21.08 90.84
CA THR A 770 -87.73 -21.76 89.73
C THR A 770 -86.98 -20.78 88.82
N THR A 771 -87.46 -19.55 88.65
CA THR A 771 -86.77 -18.51 87.87
C THR A 771 -85.45 -18.02 88.49
N THR A 772 -85.23 -18.20 89.80
CA THR A 772 -84.10 -17.60 90.53
C THR A 772 -82.73 -18.19 90.17
N ASN A 773 -82.66 -19.44 89.70
CA ASN A 773 -81.38 -20.08 89.33
C ASN A 773 -81.02 -19.98 87.84
N TYR A 774 -82.00 -19.75 86.96
CA TYR A 774 -81.80 -19.81 85.50
C TYR A 774 -81.07 -18.57 84.94
N PHE A 775 -81.38 -17.38 85.44
CA PHE A 775 -80.86 -16.12 84.88
C PHE A 775 -79.40 -15.77 85.23
N ARG A 776 -78.75 -16.48 86.17
CA ARG A 776 -77.36 -16.18 86.56
C ARG A 776 -76.30 -16.69 85.57
N LYS A 777 -76.68 -17.58 84.63
CA LYS A 777 -75.74 -18.28 83.73
C LYS A 777 -75.67 -17.71 82.30
N LYS A 778 -76.59 -16.82 81.89
CA LYS A 778 -76.73 -16.34 80.48
C LYS A 778 -76.09 -14.96 80.20
N ARG A 779 -75.30 -14.40 81.10
CA ARG A 779 -74.84 -12.98 81.05
C ARG A 779 -73.36 -12.77 80.74
N LYS A 780 -72.69 -13.75 80.10
CA LYS A 780 -71.23 -13.68 79.82
C LYS A 780 -70.80 -14.07 78.38
N ILE A 781 -71.74 -14.21 77.45
CA ILE A 781 -71.45 -14.50 76.03
C ILE A 781 -72.36 -13.65 75.13
N THR A 782 -71.85 -12.48 74.71
CA THR A 782 -72.27 -11.71 73.51
C THR A 782 -71.18 -10.67 73.20
N GLY A 783 -70.53 -10.79 72.03
CA GLY A 783 -69.77 -9.74 71.29
C GLY A 783 -68.69 -8.93 72.03
N VAL A 784 -67.46 -8.80 71.52
CA VAL A 784 -66.93 -9.11 70.17
C VAL A 784 -65.86 -10.20 70.27
#